data_AF-A0A4Q7DYX9-F1
#
_entry.id   AF-A0A4Q7DYX9-F1
#
_cell.length_a   1.000
_cell.length_b   1.000
_cell.length_c   1.000
_cell.angle_alpha   90.00
_cell.angle_beta   90.00
_cell.angle_gamma   90.00
#
_symmetry.space_group_name_H-M   'P 1'
#
loop_
_entity.id
_entity.type
_entity.pdbx_description
1 polymer ?
#
loop_
_entity_poly.entity_id
_entity_poly.type
_entity_poly.pdbx_seq_one_letter_code
_entity_poly.pdbx_strand_id
1 'polypeptide(L)'
;MENKAETLEEAFSSQFTDPLFYKRIKQFAAQLNEASKDGDVMILMARKAVCLYSMLDKLGLVKPSCPVTSSRVLDYNPSWLSNKRVILVDDLIIKGTTLLTVTNQLYQKHCVKSVEIHVVAVNEDTAEERSKFKLDSGTCLFDDHVHPSRTSLKNQKCTMLSSQIVRSFIASAHPYISDFAISEAFKVGVSSRSALVKIDGWKFIDTTVYHVNKNVFTISYIPGKEKKKLIEHKLGLTITPDYMLKIRLHCRIEGMVIYCTAVPIFLFPPMYKSDIEKLFQNLHSRIKDPCENFIKGVSSTKGKLLIIQYICSLHLLKLFEKQINTALPEDKVISIQRNINDTAFLFPPSILQTIDYIAENVDRPLKGNEKHEKVIPLPSSSISLPNGTERNHLCQDKIKFLLQQPFENLYEKYEVELAKKVYQEDDSILNLMKEDETKSTLNRLNKGISFPALKSILPKNLENKEYYFHKNVDRMIDCGIAVPITGVQEENQGKKYKNAVYYRALRHGEEVIIGPRERILICTYIFIISQELNKWTYGKVEFQKILVLLFRASTKKDFLNFSDIEGEEEVSKFHLSFYLYGAVVSNITDLKSNGESLVDKYLPKGGLNSITEYLESMTNGYVTIERNTIRINKNHFPRIYRQEHKKPIGVMERVKEVAAENHQITELAYYIVSLFRANFKTDEFVVLSSLLTPHQRALAVSAELSKLQYNLNRTVDFRREIRKPLGEIYGVVS
;
A
#
# COMPACT_ATOMS: atom_id res chain seq x y z
N MET A 1 6.83 13.91 -35.29
CA MET A 1 5.94 14.44 -34.24
C MET A 1 6.75 14.52 -32.96
N GLU A 2 7.18 15.72 -32.57
CA GLU A 2 7.78 15.92 -31.25
C GLU A 2 6.65 15.75 -30.21
N ASN A 3 6.76 14.75 -29.34
CA ASN A 3 5.84 14.61 -28.22
C ASN A 3 6.08 15.79 -27.28
N LYS A 4 5.15 16.73 -27.25
CA LYS A 4 5.11 17.81 -26.25
C LYS A 4 5.22 17.16 -24.86
N ALA A 5 6.22 17.56 -24.09
CA ALA A 5 6.40 17.05 -22.74
C ALA A 5 5.16 17.39 -21.88
N GLU A 6 4.61 16.39 -21.21
CA GLU A 6 3.49 16.54 -20.29
C GLU A 6 3.92 17.42 -19.11
N THR A 7 3.18 18.49 -18.86
CA THR A 7 3.40 19.39 -17.72
C THR A 7 3.09 18.71 -16.39
N LEU A 8 3.54 19.28 -15.28
CA LEU A 8 3.24 18.74 -13.94
C LEU A 8 1.73 18.70 -13.65
N GLU A 9 0.99 19.73 -14.07
CA GLU A 9 -0.47 19.79 -13.91
C GLU A 9 -1.17 18.74 -14.78
N GLU A 10 -0.74 18.54 -16.02
CA GLU A 10 -1.27 17.49 -16.91
C GLU A 10 -1.02 16.10 -16.30
N ALA A 11 0.19 15.82 -15.80
CA ALA A 11 0.54 14.56 -15.16
C ALA A 11 -0.27 14.29 -13.88
N PHE A 12 -0.52 15.33 -13.08
CA PHE A 12 -1.36 15.24 -11.89
C PHE A 12 -2.83 15.01 -12.25
N SER A 13 -3.37 15.83 -13.18
CA SER A 13 -4.79 15.84 -13.52
C SER A 13 -5.22 14.61 -14.34
N SER A 14 -4.31 14.02 -15.13
CA SER A 14 -4.60 12.84 -15.97
C SER A 14 -4.93 11.58 -15.18
N GLN A 15 -4.62 11.54 -13.89
CA GLN A 15 -4.93 10.40 -13.02
C GLN A 15 -6.37 10.40 -12.49
N PHE A 16 -7.10 11.49 -12.66
CA PHE A 16 -8.50 11.60 -12.23
C PHE A 16 -9.42 11.19 -13.37
N THR A 17 -9.94 9.97 -13.32
CA THR A 17 -10.83 9.45 -14.37
C THR A 17 -12.20 10.11 -14.35
N ASP A 18 -12.69 10.46 -13.16
CA ASP A 18 -13.90 11.25 -13.00
C ASP A 18 -13.55 12.74 -13.16
N PRO A 19 -14.04 13.42 -14.22
CA PRO A 19 -13.68 14.82 -14.48
C PRO A 19 -14.08 15.77 -13.33
N LEU A 20 -15.03 15.36 -12.48
CA LEU A 20 -15.44 16.15 -11.32
C LEU A 20 -14.42 16.09 -10.18
N PHE A 21 -13.60 15.05 -10.08
CA PHE A 21 -12.65 14.90 -8.98
C PHE A 21 -11.56 15.97 -9.02
N TYR A 22 -10.94 16.17 -10.18
CA TYR A 22 -9.95 17.24 -10.29
C TYR A 22 -10.56 18.64 -10.11
N LYS A 23 -11.79 18.85 -10.61
CA LYS A 23 -12.54 20.09 -10.35
C LYS A 23 -12.75 20.32 -8.85
N ARG A 24 -13.14 19.28 -8.09
CA ARG A 24 -13.34 19.34 -6.64
C ARG A 24 -12.04 19.59 -5.89
N ILE A 25 -10.92 19.00 -6.32
CA ILE A 25 -9.60 19.29 -5.75
C ILE A 25 -9.23 20.76 -5.92
N LYS A 26 -9.50 21.36 -7.09
CA LYS A 26 -9.29 22.81 -7.30
C LYS A 26 -10.21 23.67 -6.44
N GLN A 27 -11.47 23.28 -6.29
CA GLN A 27 -12.41 23.96 -5.39
C GLN A 27 -11.95 23.88 -3.93
N PHE A 28 -11.49 22.70 -3.50
CA PHE A 28 -10.91 22.48 -2.18
C PHE A 28 -9.69 23.37 -1.95
N ALA A 29 -8.77 23.46 -2.91
CA ALA A 29 -7.62 24.38 -2.83
C ALA A 29 -8.06 25.84 -2.63
N ALA A 30 -9.07 26.30 -3.36
CA ALA A 30 -9.63 27.64 -3.20
C ALA A 30 -10.27 27.85 -1.81
N GLN A 31 -10.98 26.84 -1.30
CA GLN A 31 -11.56 26.86 0.06
C GLN A 31 -10.47 26.98 1.14
N LEU A 32 -9.36 26.24 1.00
CA LEU A 32 -8.23 26.34 1.94
C LEU A 32 -7.62 27.74 1.95
N ASN A 33 -7.50 28.38 0.78
CA ASN A 33 -6.99 29.76 0.69
C ASN A 33 -7.92 30.73 1.40
N GLU A 34 -9.24 30.61 1.21
CA GLU A 34 -10.21 31.47 1.89
C GLU A 34 -10.18 31.27 3.39
N ALA A 35 -10.30 30.02 3.86
CA ALA A 35 -10.27 29.69 5.27
C ALA A 35 -8.98 30.20 5.95
N SER A 36 -7.84 30.11 5.27
CA SER A 36 -6.56 30.54 5.83
C SER A 36 -6.47 32.04 6.15
N LYS A 37 -7.37 32.89 5.62
CA LYS A 37 -7.43 34.33 5.96
C LYS A 37 -7.95 34.56 7.38
N ASP A 38 -8.88 33.71 7.81
CA ASP A 38 -9.53 33.77 9.12
C ASP A 38 -9.01 32.68 10.09
N GLY A 39 -8.17 31.76 9.64
CA GLY A 39 -7.47 30.82 10.51
C GLY A 39 -6.18 31.41 11.08
N ASP A 40 -5.82 31.02 12.30
CA ASP A 40 -4.51 31.37 12.86
C ASP A 40 -3.45 30.31 12.53
N VAL A 41 -3.88 29.07 12.24
CA VAL A 41 -3.02 27.94 11.89
C VAL A 41 -3.81 26.86 11.14
N MET A 42 -3.17 26.23 10.16
CA MET A 42 -3.69 25.06 9.44
C MET A 42 -2.90 23.79 9.80
N ILE A 43 -3.61 22.73 10.18
CA ILE A 43 -3.04 21.43 10.56
C ILE A 43 -3.54 20.34 9.62
N LEU A 44 -2.63 19.79 8.83
CA LEU A 44 -2.87 18.69 7.91
C LEU A 44 -2.88 17.35 8.67
N MET A 45 -3.98 16.60 8.60
CA MET A 45 -4.28 15.49 9.51
C MET A 45 -3.58 14.18 9.12
N ALA A 46 -3.79 13.71 7.89
CA ALA A 46 -3.18 12.49 7.38
C ALA A 46 -1.97 12.77 6.49
N ARG A 47 -1.12 11.76 6.28
CA ARG A 47 -0.04 11.84 5.29
C ARG A 47 -0.55 12.22 3.91
N LYS A 48 -1.70 11.66 3.51
CA LYS A 48 -2.26 11.95 2.20
C LYS A 48 -2.68 13.41 2.08
N ALA A 49 -3.27 13.99 3.12
CA ALA A 49 -3.55 15.42 3.19
C ALA A 49 -2.27 16.27 3.09
N VAL A 50 -1.18 15.87 3.77
CA VAL A 50 0.14 16.54 3.65
C VAL A 50 0.68 16.50 2.23
N CYS A 51 0.72 15.31 1.61
CA CYS A 51 1.21 15.14 0.25
C CYS A 51 0.29 15.84 -0.77
N LEU A 52 -1.02 15.82 -0.57
CA LEU A 52 -1.99 16.53 -1.42
C LEU A 52 -1.74 18.02 -1.35
N TYR A 53 -1.65 18.58 -0.15
CA TYR A 53 -1.36 19.99 0.05
C TYR A 53 -0.03 20.39 -0.59
N SER A 54 1.06 19.65 -0.33
CA SER A 54 2.38 19.91 -0.92
C SER A 54 2.35 19.85 -2.45
N MET A 55 1.54 18.95 -3.02
CA MET A 55 1.33 18.89 -4.47
C MET A 55 0.53 20.09 -4.99
N LEU A 56 -0.52 20.53 -4.29
CA LEU A 56 -1.29 21.72 -4.64
C LEU A 56 -0.45 23.00 -4.56
N ASP A 57 0.47 23.08 -3.59
CA ASP A 57 1.43 24.18 -3.44
C ASP A 57 2.39 24.22 -4.64
N LYS A 58 2.93 23.07 -5.04
CA LYS A 58 3.76 22.94 -6.25
C LYS A 58 3.03 23.31 -7.54
N LEU A 59 1.71 23.11 -7.60
CA LEU A 59 0.86 23.55 -8.71
C LEU A 59 0.45 25.03 -8.61
N GLY A 60 0.81 25.73 -7.54
CA GLY A 60 0.43 27.12 -7.29
C GLY A 60 -1.06 27.32 -6.97
N LEU A 61 -1.77 26.27 -6.57
CA LEU A 61 -3.21 26.27 -6.30
C LEU A 61 -3.54 26.70 -4.87
N VAL A 62 -2.62 26.49 -3.92
CA VAL A 62 -2.75 26.95 -2.53
C VAL A 62 -1.74 28.05 -2.22
N LYS A 63 -2.19 29.07 -1.47
CA LYS A 63 -1.44 30.24 -1.01
C LYS A 63 -2.01 30.65 0.35
N PRO A 64 -1.70 29.89 1.42
CA PRO A 64 -2.30 30.13 2.72
C PRO A 64 -1.85 31.48 3.28
N SER A 65 -2.73 32.18 4.00
CA SER A 65 -2.40 33.40 4.74
C SER A 65 -1.95 33.13 6.18
N CYS A 66 -2.07 31.89 6.64
CA CYS A 66 -1.65 31.44 7.97
C CYS A 66 -0.59 30.33 7.89
N PRO A 67 0.18 30.08 8.97
CA PRO A 67 1.13 28.98 9.02
C PRO A 67 0.47 27.61 8.81
N VAL A 68 1.08 26.77 7.98
CA VAL A 68 0.61 25.41 7.69
C VAL A 68 1.57 24.40 8.29
N THR A 69 1.02 23.41 8.99
CA THR A 69 1.78 22.32 9.61
C THR A 69 1.00 21.01 9.52
N SER A 70 1.49 19.91 10.11
CA SER A 70 0.75 18.64 10.16
C SER A 70 0.45 18.19 11.58
N SER A 71 -0.41 17.20 11.72
CA SER A 71 -0.75 16.56 13.00
C SER A 71 0.48 16.06 13.77
N ARG A 72 1.65 15.91 13.13
CA ARG A 72 2.93 15.62 13.79
C ARG A 72 3.31 16.66 14.84
N VAL A 73 2.91 17.92 14.71
CA VAL A 73 3.20 18.94 15.74
C VAL A 73 2.50 18.66 17.07
N LEU A 74 1.45 17.85 17.07
CA LEU A 74 0.74 17.44 18.29
C LEU A 74 1.55 16.42 19.11
N ASP A 75 2.58 15.80 18.54
CA ASP A 75 3.56 14.99 19.29
C ASP A 75 4.57 15.87 20.06
N TYR A 76 4.52 17.19 19.96
CA TYR A 76 5.41 18.14 20.67
C TYR A 76 4.66 18.87 21.78
N ASN A 77 5.25 19.94 22.33
CA ASN A 77 4.53 20.88 23.19
C ASN A 77 3.66 21.82 22.32
N PRO A 78 2.33 21.67 22.35
CA PRO A 78 1.43 22.42 21.48
C PRO A 78 0.89 23.69 22.15
N SER A 79 1.53 24.18 23.22
CA SER A 79 1.11 25.41 23.95
C SER A 79 0.94 26.64 23.05
N TRP A 80 1.67 26.69 21.93
CA TRP A 80 1.55 27.75 20.93
C TRP A 80 0.19 27.76 20.19
N LEU A 81 -0.60 26.68 20.29
CA LEU A 81 -1.98 26.59 19.78
C LEU A 81 -3.03 27.17 20.72
N SER A 82 -2.67 27.53 21.95
CA SER A 82 -3.63 28.07 22.91
C SER A 82 -4.29 29.34 22.39
N ASN A 83 -5.61 29.42 22.52
CA ASN A 83 -6.47 30.50 22.02
C ASN A 83 -6.40 30.74 20.50
N LYS A 84 -5.89 29.78 19.71
CA LYS A 84 -5.84 29.88 18.25
C LYS A 84 -7.13 29.34 17.60
N ARG A 85 -7.50 29.93 16.46
CA ARG A 85 -8.46 29.39 15.49
C ARG A 85 -7.73 28.39 14.59
N VAL A 86 -8.04 27.12 14.74
CA VAL A 86 -7.33 26.01 14.08
C VAL A 86 -8.17 25.49 12.91
N ILE A 87 -7.54 25.40 11.74
CA ILE A 87 -8.12 24.74 10.56
C ILE A 87 -7.53 23.34 10.47
N LEU A 88 -8.36 22.30 10.59
CA LEU A 88 -7.97 20.92 10.31
C LEU A 88 -8.24 20.60 8.85
N VAL A 89 -7.27 19.96 8.20
CA VAL A 89 -7.38 19.60 6.78
C VAL A 89 -7.14 18.12 6.61
N ASP A 90 -8.06 17.43 5.96
CA ASP A 90 -7.90 16.04 5.57
C ASP A 90 -8.27 15.82 4.09
N ASP A 91 -7.89 14.68 3.51
CA ASP A 91 -8.33 14.36 2.15
C ASP A 91 -9.80 13.90 2.15
N LEU A 92 -10.15 12.92 2.99
CA LEU A 92 -11.44 12.26 2.98
C LEU A 92 -11.90 11.88 4.38
N ILE A 93 -13.22 11.97 4.63
CA ILE A 93 -13.82 11.44 5.85
C ILE A 93 -14.62 10.18 5.52
N ILE A 94 -14.07 9.02 5.90
CA ILE A 94 -14.80 7.74 5.83
C ILE A 94 -15.60 7.51 7.10
N LYS A 95 -14.95 7.54 8.28
CA LYS A 95 -15.60 7.40 9.59
C LYS A 95 -15.42 8.66 10.45
N GLY A 96 -14.20 9.21 10.48
CA GLY A 96 -13.87 10.44 11.22
C GLY A 96 -13.45 10.26 12.69
N THR A 97 -13.18 9.04 13.14
CA THR A 97 -12.69 8.77 14.52
C THR A 97 -11.39 9.50 14.85
N THR A 98 -10.52 9.68 13.87
CA THR A 98 -9.26 10.43 14.03
C THR A 98 -9.51 11.92 14.22
N LEU A 99 -10.40 12.51 13.39
CA LEU A 99 -10.80 13.91 13.52
C LEU A 99 -11.48 14.18 14.86
N LEU A 100 -12.34 13.28 15.31
CA LEU A 100 -12.96 13.38 16.64
C LEU A 100 -11.90 13.40 17.75
N THR A 101 -10.97 12.44 17.73
CA THR A 101 -9.90 12.32 18.72
C THR A 101 -9.06 13.60 18.78
N VAL A 102 -8.66 14.12 17.63
CA VAL A 102 -7.80 15.31 17.57
C VAL A 102 -8.55 16.58 17.92
N THR A 103 -9.80 16.73 17.50
CA THR A 103 -10.63 17.89 17.86
C THR A 103 -10.84 17.95 19.37
N ASN A 104 -11.15 16.82 20.02
CA ASN A 104 -11.23 16.73 21.48
C ASN A 104 -9.89 17.09 22.15
N GLN A 105 -8.77 16.58 21.63
CA GLN A 105 -7.45 16.93 22.17
C GLN A 105 -7.17 18.44 22.07
N LEU A 106 -7.50 19.07 20.94
CA LEU A 106 -7.30 20.50 20.74
C LEU A 106 -8.11 21.35 21.72
N TYR A 107 -9.40 21.06 21.92
CA TYR A 107 -10.21 21.79 22.88
C TYR A 107 -9.77 21.52 24.33
N GLN A 108 -9.67 20.26 24.72
CA GLN A 108 -9.52 19.89 26.13
C GLN A 108 -8.10 20.06 26.66
N LYS A 109 -7.09 19.71 25.84
CA LYS A 109 -5.69 19.71 26.29
C LYS A 109 -4.95 20.97 25.88
N HIS A 110 -5.42 21.66 24.84
CA HIS A 110 -4.67 22.76 24.23
C HIS A 110 -5.43 24.09 24.27
N CYS A 111 -6.69 24.09 24.72
CA CYS A 111 -7.51 25.28 24.90
C CYS A 111 -7.51 26.16 23.64
N VAL A 112 -7.70 25.54 22.46
CA VAL A 112 -7.86 26.27 21.21
C VAL A 112 -9.18 27.06 21.23
N LYS A 113 -9.24 28.18 20.52
CA LYS A 113 -10.42 29.05 20.46
C LYS A 113 -11.54 28.44 19.65
N SER A 114 -11.21 27.89 18.49
CA SER A 114 -12.15 27.20 17.60
C SER A 114 -11.42 26.22 16.69
N VAL A 115 -12.16 25.23 16.21
CA VAL A 115 -11.71 24.25 15.22
C VAL A 115 -12.69 24.23 14.06
N GLU A 116 -12.17 24.37 12.85
CA GLU A 116 -12.90 24.22 11.58
C GLU A 116 -12.24 23.11 10.75
N ILE A 117 -13.01 22.25 10.09
CA ILE A 117 -12.52 21.06 9.40
C ILE A 117 -12.84 21.17 7.90
N HIS A 118 -11.82 21.11 7.06
CA HIS A 118 -11.93 21.11 5.60
C HIS A 118 -11.48 19.77 5.04
N VAL A 119 -12.29 19.20 4.15
CA VAL A 119 -11.98 17.95 3.45
C VAL A 119 -12.40 18.01 2.00
N VAL A 120 -11.77 17.22 1.13
CA VAL A 120 -12.15 17.15 -0.29
C VAL A 120 -13.54 16.52 -0.40
N ALA A 121 -13.76 15.40 0.30
CA ALA A 121 -15.07 14.74 0.33
C ALA A 121 -15.35 13.98 1.64
N VAL A 122 -16.63 13.71 1.86
CA VAL A 122 -17.16 12.88 2.95
C VAL A 122 -17.94 11.70 2.39
N ASN A 123 -17.85 10.55 3.05
CA ASN A 123 -18.54 9.33 2.63
C ASN A 123 -20.02 9.38 3.00
N GLU A 124 -20.93 9.56 2.05
CA GLU A 124 -22.36 9.69 2.37
C GLU A 124 -22.96 8.42 3.01
N ASP A 125 -22.40 7.25 2.70
CA ASP A 125 -22.86 5.95 3.23
C ASP A 125 -22.63 5.79 4.74
N THR A 126 -21.89 6.72 5.37
CA THR A 126 -21.67 6.73 6.83
C THR A 126 -22.29 7.96 7.52
N ALA A 127 -23.27 8.61 6.89
CA ALA A 127 -23.87 9.83 7.41
C ALA A 127 -24.60 9.63 8.74
N GLU A 128 -25.35 8.54 8.88
CA GLU A 128 -26.10 8.23 10.11
C GLU A 128 -25.14 7.99 11.28
N GLU A 129 -24.10 7.17 11.09
CA GLU A 129 -23.11 6.91 12.13
C GLU A 129 -22.35 8.18 12.51
N ARG A 130 -22.10 9.07 11.53
CA ARG A 130 -21.43 10.35 11.77
C ARG A 130 -22.20 11.25 12.73
N SER A 131 -23.52 11.23 12.73
CA SER A 131 -24.33 11.99 13.70
C SER A 131 -24.05 11.60 15.16
N LYS A 132 -23.49 10.39 15.39
CA LYS A 132 -23.09 9.88 16.71
C LYS A 132 -21.73 10.40 17.19
N PHE A 133 -20.97 11.12 16.36
CA PHE A 133 -19.63 11.65 16.71
C PHE A 133 -19.75 12.97 17.44
N LYS A 134 -20.15 12.89 18.71
CA LYS A 134 -20.21 14.03 19.60
C LYS A 134 -18.86 14.31 20.23
N LEU A 135 -18.49 15.58 20.37
CA LEU A 135 -17.40 16.02 21.23
C LEU A 135 -17.81 15.87 22.69
N ASP A 136 -16.85 15.99 23.60
CA ASP A 136 -17.12 15.90 25.04
C ASP A 136 -18.02 17.05 25.54
N SER A 137 -18.10 18.15 24.81
CA SER A 137 -19.08 19.23 24.98
C SER A 137 -20.51 18.85 24.60
N GLY A 138 -20.71 17.71 23.94
CA GLY A 138 -21.99 17.25 23.40
C GLY A 138 -22.31 17.73 21.97
N THR A 139 -21.49 18.63 21.40
CA THR A 139 -21.66 19.16 20.02
C THR A 139 -21.32 18.12 18.97
N CYS A 140 -21.99 18.15 17.82
CA CYS A 140 -21.79 17.19 16.74
C CYS A 140 -20.58 17.61 15.90
N LEU A 141 -19.57 16.73 15.78
CA LEU A 141 -18.34 17.04 15.02
C LEU A 141 -18.64 17.47 13.58
N PHE A 142 -19.58 16.82 12.93
CA PHE A 142 -19.81 16.98 11.49
C PHE A 142 -20.75 18.12 11.12
N ASP A 143 -21.69 18.43 12.01
CA ASP A 143 -22.65 19.51 11.79
C ASP A 143 -22.04 20.86 12.21
N ASP A 144 -21.25 20.86 13.28
CA ASP A 144 -20.74 22.10 13.88
C ASP A 144 -19.32 22.48 13.42
N HIS A 145 -18.50 21.51 13.00
CA HIS A 145 -17.08 21.77 12.68
C HIS A 145 -16.68 21.47 11.24
N VAL A 146 -17.38 20.59 10.51
CA VAL A 146 -17.01 20.27 9.13
C VAL A 146 -17.63 21.27 8.17
N HIS A 147 -16.78 21.97 7.42
CA HIS A 147 -17.20 23.04 6.52
C HIS A 147 -18.32 22.58 5.57
N PRO A 148 -19.40 23.38 5.41
CA PRO A 148 -20.61 22.94 4.71
C PRO A 148 -20.42 22.75 3.21
N SER A 149 -19.43 23.39 2.60
CA SER A 149 -19.13 23.23 1.15
C SER A 149 -18.39 21.93 0.81
N ARG A 150 -18.39 20.95 1.73
CA ARG A 150 -17.84 19.61 1.52
C ARG A 150 -18.60 18.89 0.40
N THR A 151 -17.87 18.03 -0.31
CA THR A 151 -18.51 17.13 -1.28
C THR A 151 -18.96 15.84 -0.58
N SER A 152 -20.22 15.45 -0.71
CA SER A 152 -20.69 14.12 -0.34
C SER A 152 -20.52 13.13 -1.50
N LEU A 153 -20.01 11.93 -1.21
CA LEU A 153 -19.76 10.86 -2.18
C LEU A 153 -20.08 9.49 -1.57
N LYS A 154 -20.71 8.59 -2.35
CA LYS A 154 -20.79 7.15 -2.01
C LYS A 154 -19.40 6.58 -1.69
N ASN A 155 -19.35 5.53 -0.88
CA ASN A 155 -18.12 4.90 -0.41
C ASN A 155 -17.20 4.51 -1.58
N GLN A 156 -17.75 3.96 -2.67
CA GLN A 156 -16.99 3.61 -3.88
C GLN A 156 -16.28 4.82 -4.50
N LYS A 157 -16.95 5.97 -4.60
CA LYS A 157 -16.38 7.19 -5.18
C LYS A 157 -15.35 7.81 -4.23
N CYS A 158 -15.56 7.75 -2.91
CA CYS A 158 -14.54 8.12 -1.93
C CYS A 158 -13.28 7.27 -2.08
N THR A 159 -13.40 5.95 -2.18
CA THR A 159 -12.23 5.06 -2.34
C THR A 159 -11.53 5.31 -3.68
N MET A 160 -12.30 5.51 -4.76
CA MET A 160 -11.75 5.84 -6.08
C MET A 160 -10.97 7.16 -6.04
N LEU A 161 -11.55 8.22 -5.45
CA LEU A 161 -10.88 9.52 -5.26
C LEU A 161 -9.60 9.35 -4.44
N SER A 162 -9.65 8.57 -3.35
CA SER A 162 -8.51 8.33 -2.48
C SER A 162 -7.32 7.70 -3.21
N SER A 163 -7.62 6.67 -4.03
CA SER A 163 -6.63 5.98 -4.86
C SER A 163 -6.07 6.87 -5.96
N GLN A 164 -6.93 7.66 -6.62
CA GLN A 164 -6.51 8.58 -7.68
C GLN A 164 -5.63 9.73 -7.18
N ILE A 165 -5.87 10.23 -5.95
CA ILE A 165 -4.97 11.19 -5.29
C ILE A 165 -3.58 10.57 -5.09
N VAL A 166 -3.48 9.30 -4.67
CA VAL A 166 -2.17 8.65 -4.48
C VAL A 166 -1.49 8.40 -5.83
N ARG A 167 -2.24 7.95 -6.84
CA ARG A 167 -1.74 7.75 -8.20
C ARG A 167 -1.23 9.06 -8.83
N SER A 168 -1.91 10.18 -8.59
CA SER A 168 -1.47 11.50 -9.08
C SER A 168 -0.13 11.91 -8.49
N PHE A 169 0.20 11.51 -7.26
CA PHE A 169 1.54 11.69 -6.71
C PHE A 169 2.59 10.90 -7.49
N ILE A 170 2.32 9.62 -7.77
CA ILE A 170 3.23 8.76 -8.56
C ILE A 170 3.42 9.36 -9.96
N ALA A 171 2.33 9.73 -10.64
CA ALA A 171 2.38 10.32 -11.98
C ALA A 171 3.17 11.64 -12.03
N SER A 172 3.20 12.36 -10.92
CA SER A 172 3.89 13.65 -10.77
C SER A 172 5.33 13.52 -10.24
N ALA A 173 5.81 12.29 -10.01
CA ALA A 173 7.04 12.03 -9.25
C ALA A 173 7.08 12.74 -7.87
N HIS A 174 5.91 12.88 -7.24
CA HIS A 174 5.79 13.42 -5.90
C HIS A 174 5.91 12.28 -4.87
N PRO A 175 6.76 12.41 -3.84
CA PRO A 175 6.95 11.34 -2.87
C PRO A 175 5.73 11.19 -1.94
N TYR A 176 5.19 9.97 -1.82
CA TYR A 176 4.12 9.67 -0.84
C TYR A 176 4.69 9.38 0.56
N ILE A 177 5.48 10.31 1.08
CA ILE A 177 6.13 10.21 2.37
C ILE A 177 6.29 11.61 2.95
N SER A 178 5.89 11.80 4.20
CA SER A 178 5.93 13.11 4.86
C SER A 178 6.81 13.14 6.11
N ASP A 179 7.25 11.96 6.61
CA ASP A 179 7.95 11.82 7.89
C ASP A 179 9.47 12.04 7.81
N PHE A 180 9.97 12.52 6.66
CA PHE A 180 11.39 12.67 6.37
C PHE A 180 11.66 14.01 5.71
N ALA A 181 12.93 14.44 5.73
CA ALA A 181 13.36 15.54 4.89
C ALA A 181 13.11 15.21 3.42
N ILE A 182 12.63 16.21 2.68
CA ILE A 182 12.41 16.16 1.25
C ILE A 182 13.20 17.32 0.65
N SER A 183 13.92 17.06 -0.44
CA SER A 183 14.62 18.12 -1.16
C SER A 183 13.68 18.94 -2.02
N GLU A 184 14.08 20.15 -2.35
CA GLU A 184 13.56 20.81 -3.54
C GLU A 184 13.91 19.99 -4.79
N ALA A 185 13.17 20.22 -5.87
CA ALA A 185 13.43 19.55 -7.14
C ALA A 185 14.71 20.12 -7.76
N PHE A 186 15.73 19.28 -7.93
CA PHE A 186 16.96 19.63 -8.64
C PHE A 186 16.95 19.06 -10.05
N LYS A 187 17.69 19.70 -10.97
CA LYS A 187 17.68 19.37 -12.39
C LYS A 187 18.92 18.58 -12.77
N VAL A 188 18.74 17.54 -13.59
CA VAL A 188 19.81 16.75 -14.18
C VAL A 188 19.51 16.60 -15.67
N GLY A 189 20.52 16.71 -16.55
CA GLY A 189 20.31 16.47 -17.98
C GLY A 189 19.97 15.00 -18.26
N VAL A 190 19.09 14.72 -19.24
CA VAL A 190 18.77 13.34 -19.64
C VAL A 190 20.01 12.55 -20.07
N SER A 191 21.01 13.22 -20.65
CA SER A 191 22.30 12.62 -21.00
C SER A 191 23.07 12.09 -19.78
N SER A 192 22.79 12.62 -18.58
CA SER A 192 23.40 12.20 -17.32
C SER A 192 22.58 11.12 -16.58
N ARG A 193 21.52 10.56 -17.20
CA ARG A 193 20.69 9.50 -16.59
C ARG A 193 21.50 8.27 -16.20
N SER A 194 22.48 7.88 -17.01
CA SER A 194 23.36 6.74 -16.72
C SER A 194 24.23 6.97 -15.47
N ALA A 195 24.65 8.22 -15.23
CA ALA A 195 25.39 8.61 -14.04
C ALA A 195 24.53 8.49 -12.77
N LEU A 196 23.22 8.80 -12.85
CA LEU A 196 22.30 8.56 -11.74
C LEU A 196 22.29 7.07 -11.37
N VAL A 197 22.31 6.14 -12.33
CA VAL A 197 22.28 4.70 -12.04
C VAL A 197 23.59 4.21 -11.40
N LYS A 198 24.70 4.92 -11.61
CA LYS A 198 26.05 4.50 -11.22
C LYS A 198 26.71 5.52 -10.30
N ILE A 199 26.29 5.53 -9.03
CA ILE A 199 26.94 6.33 -7.98
C ILE A 199 27.82 5.42 -7.14
N ASP A 200 29.12 5.73 -7.08
CA ASP A 200 30.11 4.88 -6.40
C ASP A 200 29.76 4.60 -4.93
N GLY A 201 29.90 3.34 -4.54
CA GLY A 201 29.61 2.86 -3.19
C GLY A 201 28.13 2.91 -2.76
N TRP A 202 27.21 3.16 -3.70
CA TRP A 202 25.77 3.06 -3.47
C TRP A 202 25.16 1.94 -4.31
N LYS A 203 24.38 1.07 -3.68
CA LYS A 203 23.58 0.06 -4.37
C LYS A 203 22.31 0.70 -4.92
N PHE A 204 22.19 0.68 -6.24
CA PHE A 204 21.02 1.13 -6.98
C PHE A 204 19.90 0.09 -6.96
N ILE A 205 18.66 0.54 -6.77
CA ILE A 205 17.44 -0.27 -6.85
C ILE A 205 16.37 0.54 -7.60
N ASP A 206 15.92 0.04 -8.75
CA ASP A 206 14.76 0.60 -9.45
C ASP A 206 13.47 0.21 -8.70
N THR A 207 12.77 1.23 -8.19
CA THR A 207 11.50 1.08 -7.47
C THR A 207 10.31 1.57 -8.28
N THR A 208 10.50 1.93 -9.55
CA THR A 208 9.48 2.51 -10.44
C THR A 208 8.22 1.63 -10.51
N VAL A 209 7.06 2.27 -10.51
CA VAL A 209 5.75 1.63 -10.72
C VAL A 209 5.41 1.74 -12.21
N TYR A 210 5.49 0.63 -12.95
CA TYR A 210 5.53 0.63 -14.42
C TYR A 210 4.24 1.07 -15.16
N HIS A 211 3.15 1.35 -14.45
CA HIS A 211 1.83 1.55 -15.07
C HIS A 211 1.26 2.97 -14.95
N VAL A 212 2.01 3.93 -14.38
CA VAL A 212 1.44 5.26 -14.09
C VAL A 212 1.84 6.30 -15.13
N ASN A 213 3.14 6.45 -15.43
CA ASN A 213 3.62 7.40 -16.44
C ASN A 213 5.02 6.98 -16.93
N LYS A 214 5.23 6.91 -18.25
CA LYS A 214 6.53 6.52 -18.85
C LYS A 214 7.65 7.53 -18.58
N ASN A 215 7.30 8.77 -18.25
CA ASN A 215 8.24 9.84 -17.95
C ASN A 215 8.62 9.91 -16.47
N VAL A 216 8.06 9.06 -15.61
CA VAL A 216 8.41 9.01 -14.18
C VAL A 216 9.17 7.74 -13.87
N PHE A 217 10.19 7.87 -13.04
CA PHE A 217 10.88 6.73 -12.43
C PHE A 217 11.27 7.04 -10.99
N THR A 218 11.32 6.00 -10.15
CA THR A 218 11.74 6.12 -8.75
C THR A 218 12.88 5.16 -8.47
N ILE A 219 13.87 5.62 -7.70
CA ILE A 219 15.10 4.90 -7.42
C ILE A 219 15.37 4.94 -5.92
N SER A 220 15.87 3.84 -5.36
CA SER A 220 16.42 3.78 -4.01
C SER A 220 17.93 3.49 -4.07
N TYR A 221 18.73 4.32 -3.40
CA TYR A 221 20.17 4.11 -3.18
C TYR A 221 20.42 3.64 -1.76
N ILE A 222 21.05 2.47 -1.61
CA ILE A 222 21.45 1.93 -0.31
C ILE A 222 22.96 2.07 -0.16
N PRO A 223 23.49 2.65 0.93
CA PRO A 223 24.92 2.79 1.10
C PRO A 223 25.59 1.41 1.24
N GLY A 224 26.67 1.21 0.48
CA GLY A 224 27.57 0.05 0.62
C GLY A 224 28.36 0.10 1.93
N LYS A 225 29.13 -0.96 2.22
CA LYS A 225 29.85 -1.12 3.50
C LYS A 225 30.77 0.08 3.81
N GLU A 226 31.55 0.54 2.84
CA GLU A 226 32.46 1.67 3.04
C GLU A 226 31.73 2.99 3.26
N LYS A 227 30.64 3.26 2.51
CA LYS A 227 29.81 4.46 2.74
C LYS A 227 29.11 4.38 4.10
N LYS A 228 28.68 3.20 4.56
CA LYS A 228 28.14 3.01 5.92
C LYS A 228 29.15 3.40 6.99
N LYS A 229 30.41 2.94 6.91
CA LYS A 229 31.48 3.35 7.86
C LYS A 229 31.69 4.86 7.89
N LEU A 230 31.66 5.49 6.71
CA LEU A 230 31.76 6.95 6.62
C LEU A 230 30.58 7.66 7.29
N ILE A 231 29.37 7.12 7.13
CA ILE A 231 28.16 7.60 7.80
C ILE A 231 28.29 7.41 9.32
N GLU A 232 28.71 6.24 9.80
CA GLU A 232 28.97 5.95 11.22
C GLU A 232 29.90 6.98 11.84
N HIS A 233 31.04 7.23 11.19
CA HIS A 233 32.03 8.22 11.63
C HIS A 233 31.48 9.65 11.64
N LYS A 234 30.68 10.02 10.63
CA LYS A 234 30.08 11.36 10.53
C LYS A 234 28.96 11.58 11.53
N LEU A 235 28.20 10.55 11.87
CA LEU A 235 27.09 10.66 12.82
C LEU A 235 27.56 10.46 14.26
N GLY A 236 28.67 9.74 14.48
CA GLY A 236 29.12 9.33 15.81
C GLY A 236 28.29 8.19 16.40
N LEU A 237 27.90 7.22 15.55
CA LEU A 237 27.05 6.07 15.92
C LEU A 237 27.53 4.78 15.24
N THR A 238 27.23 3.62 15.82
CA THR A 238 27.43 2.30 15.18
C THR A 238 26.16 1.80 14.47
N ILE A 239 26.24 1.62 13.16
CA ILE A 239 25.11 1.20 12.31
C ILE A 239 25.06 -0.33 12.24
N THR A 240 24.05 -0.92 12.87
CA THR A 240 23.77 -2.36 12.78
C THR A 240 22.99 -2.71 11.51
N PRO A 241 22.90 -4.00 11.12
CA PRO A 241 22.12 -4.43 9.95
C PRO A 241 20.62 -4.11 9.98
N ASP A 242 20.08 -3.78 11.16
CA ASP A 242 18.66 -3.48 11.36
C ASP A 242 18.31 -2.00 11.15
N TYR A 243 19.32 -1.13 11.01
CA TYR A 243 19.10 0.23 10.57
C TYR A 243 18.67 0.25 9.11
N MET A 244 17.76 1.17 8.79
CA MET A 244 17.41 1.47 7.39
C MET A 244 18.04 2.79 6.98
N LEU A 245 18.98 2.73 6.03
CA LEU A 245 19.60 3.89 5.44
C LEU A 245 19.41 3.83 3.93
N LYS A 246 18.84 4.87 3.34
CA LYS A 246 18.75 5.02 1.89
C LYS A 246 18.45 6.46 1.47
N ILE A 247 18.75 6.76 0.21
CA ILE A 247 18.20 7.95 -0.47
C ILE A 247 17.20 7.45 -1.50
N ARG A 248 15.97 7.97 -1.49
CA ARG A 248 15.02 7.76 -2.58
C ARG A 248 15.06 8.96 -3.51
N LEU A 249 15.13 8.73 -4.82
CA LEU A 249 14.93 9.76 -5.83
C LEU A 249 13.59 9.51 -6.53
N HIS A 250 12.78 10.56 -6.61
CA HIS A 250 11.58 10.60 -7.43
C HIS A 250 11.87 11.50 -8.62
N CYS A 251 11.88 10.91 -9.82
CA CYS A 251 12.39 11.57 -11.01
C CYS A 251 11.30 11.68 -12.08
N ARG A 252 11.19 12.85 -12.70
CA ARG A 252 10.29 13.10 -13.84
C ARG A 252 11.08 13.69 -15.00
N ILE A 253 10.88 13.13 -16.18
CA ILE A 253 11.52 13.56 -17.43
C ILE A 253 10.61 14.59 -18.10
N GLU A 254 11.13 15.79 -18.36
CA GLU A 254 10.50 16.82 -19.18
C GLU A 254 11.49 17.28 -20.26
N GLY A 255 11.26 16.85 -21.50
CA GLY A 255 12.18 17.13 -22.60
C GLY A 255 13.59 16.56 -22.32
N MET A 256 14.60 17.43 -22.29
CA MET A 256 16.00 17.06 -22.05
C MET A 256 16.44 17.18 -20.59
N VAL A 257 15.50 17.44 -19.68
CA VAL A 257 15.76 17.62 -18.24
C VAL A 257 15.03 16.56 -17.44
N ILE A 258 15.70 16.07 -16.39
CA ILE A 258 15.17 15.20 -15.35
C ILE A 258 15.05 16.05 -14.09
N TYR A 259 13.84 16.21 -13.59
CA TYR A 259 13.56 16.82 -12.29
C TYR A 259 13.59 15.73 -11.23
N CYS A 260 14.47 15.87 -10.24
CA CYS A 260 14.69 14.91 -9.19
C CYS A 260 14.34 15.50 -7.84
N THR A 261 13.52 14.78 -7.06
CA THR A 261 13.29 15.07 -5.63
C THR A 261 13.95 13.96 -4.81
N ALA A 262 14.82 14.32 -3.87
CA ALA A 262 15.50 13.39 -2.98
C ALA A 262 14.80 13.30 -1.61
N VAL A 263 14.66 12.07 -1.12
CA VAL A 263 14.15 11.76 0.22
C VAL A 263 15.19 10.92 0.97
N PRO A 264 16.03 11.53 1.82
CA PRO A 264 16.91 10.79 2.71
C PRO A 264 16.14 10.09 3.83
N ILE A 265 16.32 8.78 3.95
CA ILE A 265 15.68 7.95 4.96
C ILE A 265 16.74 7.35 5.87
N PHE A 266 16.68 7.72 7.15
CA PHE A 266 17.46 7.15 8.23
C PHE A 266 16.52 6.66 9.34
N LEU A 267 16.45 5.34 9.54
CA LEU A 267 15.64 4.73 10.60
C LEU A 267 16.52 3.93 11.56
N PHE A 268 16.31 4.19 12.84
CA PHE A 268 16.83 3.35 13.91
C PHE A 268 16.06 2.02 13.98
N PRO A 269 16.70 0.94 14.46
CA PRO A 269 15.99 -0.25 14.91
C PRO A 269 15.04 0.08 16.08
N PRO A 270 14.19 -0.86 16.54
CA PRO A 270 13.43 -0.65 17.76
C PRO A 270 14.33 -0.22 18.94
N MET A 271 13.95 0.86 19.62
CA MET A 271 14.72 1.46 20.72
C MET A 271 13.88 1.59 21.98
N TYR A 272 14.51 1.43 23.15
CA TYR A 272 13.86 1.79 24.41
C TYR A 272 13.74 3.30 24.55
N LYS A 273 12.72 3.74 25.30
CA LYS A 273 12.55 5.14 25.71
C LYS A 273 13.85 5.73 26.24
N SER A 274 14.52 5.03 27.16
CA SER A 274 15.77 5.48 27.78
C SER A 274 16.87 5.80 26.77
N ASP A 275 16.97 5.01 25.70
CA ASP A 275 18.04 5.15 24.71
C ASP A 275 17.77 6.35 23.81
N ILE A 276 16.50 6.57 23.45
CA ILE A 276 16.09 7.76 22.70
C ILE A 276 16.34 9.03 23.52
N GLU A 277 16.00 9.01 24.82
CA GLU A 277 16.23 10.13 25.72
C GLU A 277 17.73 10.44 25.84
N LYS A 278 18.58 9.42 25.97
CA LYS A 278 20.05 9.59 25.99
C LYS A 278 20.58 10.16 24.67
N LEU A 279 20.14 9.63 23.52
CA LEU A 279 20.55 10.15 22.21
C LEU A 279 20.13 11.60 22.03
N PHE A 280 18.93 11.96 22.49
CA PHE A 280 18.45 13.34 22.42
C PHE A 280 19.24 14.28 23.34
N GLN A 281 19.59 13.84 24.55
CA GLN A 281 20.46 14.60 25.45
C GLN A 281 21.86 14.78 24.87
N ASN A 282 22.42 13.74 24.24
CA ASN A 282 23.71 13.83 23.54
C ASN A 282 23.66 14.84 22.40
N LEU A 283 22.61 14.81 21.58
CA LEU A 283 22.39 15.79 20.53
C LEU A 283 22.28 17.21 21.10
N HIS A 284 21.49 17.38 22.15
CA HIS A 284 21.30 18.66 22.83
C HIS A 284 22.62 19.24 23.36
N SER A 285 23.47 18.41 23.98
CA SER A 285 24.78 18.83 24.51
C SER A 285 25.77 19.34 23.45
N ARG A 286 25.48 19.11 22.16
CA ARG A 286 26.31 19.56 21.03
C ARG A 286 25.91 20.93 20.49
N ILE A 287 24.77 21.46 20.94
CA ILE A 287 24.27 22.76 20.52
C ILE A 287 24.98 23.81 21.36
N LYS A 288 25.72 24.73 20.72
CA LYS A 288 26.51 25.77 21.42
C LYS A 288 25.60 26.72 22.21
N ASP A 289 24.46 27.08 21.65
CA ASP A 289 23.43 27.93 22.26
C ASP A 289 22.05 27.30 22.03
N PRO A 290 21.66 26.29 22.83
CA PRO A 290 20.35 25.68 22.67
C PRO A 290 19.28 26.71 23.01
N CYS A 291 18.40 26.99 22.05
CA CYS A 291 17.20 27.77 22.34
C CYS A 291 16.47 27.10 23.51
N GLU A 292 16.18 27.83 24.58
CA GLU A 292 15.49 27.29 25.77
C GLU A 292 14.15 26.63 25.38
N ASN A 293 13.55 27.10 24.28
CA ASN A 293 12.34 26.57 23.68
C ASN A 293 12.54 25.20 23.00
N PHE A 294 13.76 24.79 22.67
CA PHE A 294 14.02 23.49 22.03
C PHE A 294 13.74 22.33 22.98
N ILE A 295 14.29 22.35 24.21
CA ILE A 295 14.00 21.29 25.20
C ILE A 295 12.54 21.36 25.64
N LYS A 296 12.05 22.56 25.97
CA LYS A 296 10.65 22.76 26.42
C LYS A 296 9.63 22.42 25.31
N GLY A 297 10.03 22.58 24.06
CA GLY A 297 9.23 22.29 22.87
C GLY A 297 9.12 20.80 22.55
N VAL A 298 10.13 20.00 22.91
CA VAL A 298 10.19 18.57 22.57
C VAL A 298 9.89 17.70 23.80
N SER A 299 8.61 17.58 24.12
CA SER A 299 8.14 16.85 25.31
C SER A 299 8.08 15.32 25.12
N SER A 300 7.68 14.85 23.93
CA SER A 300 7.45 13.41 23.71
C SER A 300 8.70 12.68 23.20
N THR A 301 8.86 11.42 23.61
CA THR A 301 9.91 10.53 23.09
C THR A 301 9.76 10.26 21.58
N LYS A 302 8.52 10.29 21.04
CA LYS A 302 8.28 10.19 19.58
C LYS A 302 8.91 11.38 18.84
N GLY A 303 8.65 12.60 19.33
CA GLY A 303 9.22 13.83 18.76
C GLY A 303 10.75 13.83 18.82
N LYS A 304 11.33 13.39 19.95
CA LYS A 304 12.79 13.23 20.09
C LYS A 304 13.37 12.27 19.06
N LEU A 305 12.78 11.08 18.90
CA LEU A 305 13.21 10.11 17.88
C LEU A 305 13.10 10.68 16.46
N LEU A 306 12.01 11.39 16.15
CA LEU A 306 11.80 12.01 14.85
C LEU A 306 12.88 13.06 14.54
N ILE A 307 13.19 13.94 15.49
CA ILE A 307 14.26 14.95 15.35
C ILE A 307 15.61 14.27 15.07
N ILE A 308 15.98 13.27 15.87
CA ILE A 308 17.26 12.57 15.71
C ILE A 308 17.35 11.91 14.32
N GLN A 309 16.30 11.21 13.90
CA GLN A 309 16.23 10.57 12.58
C GLN A 309 16.32 11.59 11.45
N TYR A 310 15.61 12.71 11.60
CA TYR A 310 15.57 13.77 10.62
C TYR A 310 16.96 14.41 10.43
N ILE A 311 17.67 14.71 11.51
CA ILE A 311 19.05 15.22 11.45
C ILE A 311 19.98 14.19 10.79
N CYS A 312 19.91 12.92 11.20
CA CYS A 312 20.70 11.85 10.58
C CYS A 312 20.43 11.72 9.07
N SER A 313 19.16 11.86 8.66
CA SER A 313 18.76 11.92 7.24
C SER A 313 19.41 13.09 6.51
N LEU A 314 19.50 14.28 7.11
CA LEU A 314 20.14 15.44 6.46
C LEU A 314 21.65 15.24 6.27
N HIS A 315 22.35 14.65 7.24
CA HIS A 315 23.76 14.28 7.05
C HIS A 315 23.93 13.20 5.97
N LEU A 316 23.00 12.25 5.87
CA LEU A 316 22.97 11.26 4.80
C LEU A 316 22.81 11.93 3.41
N LEU A 317 21.93 12.93 3.32
CA LEU A 317 21.70 13.70 2.09
C LEU A 317 22.96 14.47 1.66
N LYS A 318 23.61 15.18 2.58
CA LYS A 318 24.88 15.89 2.31
C LYS A 318 25.98 14.95 1.84
N LEU A 319 26.03 13.73 2.36
CA LEU A 319 26.97 12.72 1.86
C LEU A 319 26.64 12.32 0.43
N PHE A 320 25.36 12.03 0.15
CA PHE A 320 24.89 11.64 -1.17
C PHE A 320 25.14 12.74 -2.21
N GLU A 321 24.83 14.00 -1.90
CA GLU A 321 25.08 15.18 -2.73
C GLU A 321 26.55 15.27 -3.18
N LYS A 322 27.50 15.06 -2.26
CA LYS A 322 28.93 15.04 -2.61
C LYS A 322 29.26 13.94 -3.61
N GLN A 323 28.64 12.77 -3.48
CA GLN A 323 28.91 11.61 -4.36
C GLN A 323 28.27 11.73 -5.73
N ILE A 324 27.04 12.24 -5.80
CA ILE A 324 26.36 12.46 -7.07
C ILE A 324 27.08 13.54 -7.88
N ASN A 325 27.60 14.60 -7.25
CA ASN A 325 28.41 15.61 -7.92
C ASN A 325 29.73 15.06 -8.49
N THR A 326 30.32 14.02 -7.88
CA THR A 326 31.49 13.33 -8.45
C THR A 326 31.12 12.42 -9.62
N ALA A 327 29.88 11.91 -9.65
CA ALA A 327 29.40 11.04 -10.72
C ALA A 327 28.89 11.82 -11.94
N LEU A 328 28.46 13.06 -11.74
CA LEU A 328 28.02 13.96 -12.80
C LEU A 328 29.24 14.60 -13.52
N PRO A 329 29.11 15.00 -14.79
CA PRO A 329 30.13 15.77 -15.50
C PRO A 329 30.55 17.04 -14.73
N GLU A 330 31.83 17.43 -14.81
CA GLU A 330 32.42 18.53 -14.01
C GLU A 330 31.73 19.88 -14.19
N ASP A 331 31.09 20.12 -15.34
CA ASP A 331 30.32 21.33 -15.63
C ASP A 331 28.93 21.35 -14.95
N LYS A 332 28.55 20.30 -14.22
CA LYS A 332 27.21 20.10 -13.64
C LYS A 332 27.27 19.82 -12.14
N VAL A 333 27.64 20.84 -11.38
CA VAL A 333 27.47 20.82 -9.92
C VAL A 333 26.00 21.05 -9.59
N ILE A 334 25.37 20.07 -8.95
CA ILE A 334 24.04 20.20 -8.38
C ILE A 334 24.13 20.58 -6.90
N SER A 335 23.21 21.45 -6.46
CA SER A 335 22.96 21.70 -5.04
C SER A 335 21.61 21.08 -4.67
N ILE A 336 21.61 20.16 -3.71
CA ILE A 336 20.39 19.52 -3.22
C ILE A 336 19.91 20.28 -1.99
N GLN A 337 19.08 21.28 -2.22
CA GLN A 337 18.47 22.08 -1.16
C GLN A 337 17.29 21.34 -0.54
N ARG A 338 17.09 21.52 0.76
CA ARG A 338 15.96 20.96 1.48
C ARG A 338 14.74 21.86 1.30
N ASN A 339 13.56 21.27 1.13
CA ASN A 339 12.29 21.99 1.18
C ASN A 339 11.96 22.41 2.63
N ILE A 340 11.99 23.71 2.90
CA ILE A 340 11.72 24.28 4.23
C ILE A 340 10.24 24.12 4.59
N ASN A 341 9.33 24.24 3.62
CA ASN A 341 7.89 24.07 3.85
C ASN A 341 7.57 22.64 4.34
N ASP A 342 8.19 21.63 3.72
CA ASP A 342 8.02 20.23 4.15
C ASP A 342 8.57 20.00 5.57
N THR A 343 9.56 20.80 6.00
CA THR A 343 10.11 20.75 7.37
C THR A 343 9.12 21.31 8.39
N ALA A 344 8.38 22.38 8.02
CA ALA A 344 7.34 22.96 8.85
C ALA A 344 6.13 22.02 9.07
N PHE A 345 5.95 21.00 8.22
CA PHE A 345 4.97 19.94 8.48
C PHE A 345 5.38 19.03 9.63
N LEU A 346 6.66 18.91 9.96
CA LEU A 346 7.17 17.95 10.95
C LEU A 346 7.40 18.53 12.34
N PHE A 347 7.67 19.82 12.40
CA PHE A 347 8.18 20.47 13.60
C PHE A 347 7.43 21.78 13.87
N PRO A 348 7.14 22.09 15.15
CA PRO A 348 6.52 23.36 15.49
C PRO A 348 7.46 24.53 15.15
N PRO A 349 6.90 25.73 14.86
CA PRO A 349 7.71 26.90 14.48
C PRO A 349 8.82 27.24 15.49
N SER A 350 8.58 26.99 16.78
CA SER A 350 9.50 27.28 17.87
C SER A 350 10.84 26.53 17.82
N ILE A 351 10.93 25.44 17.05
CA ILE A 351 12.16 24.62 16.97
C ILE A 351 12.77 24.54 15.57
N LEU A 352 12.13 25.11 14.54
CA LEU A 352 12.61 25.03 13.15
C LEU A 352 14.03 25.59 12.99
N GLN A 353 14.27 26.81 13.49
CA GLN A 353 15.60 27.44 13.43
C GLN A 353 16.68 26.60 14.13
N THR A 354 16.34 25.92 15.23
CA THR A 354 17.29 25.05 15.93
C THR A 354 17.59 23.79 15.11
N ILE A 355 16.59 23.18 14.48
CA ILE A 355 16.78 22.02 13.60
C ILE A 355 17.71 22.38 12.44
N ASP A 356 17.52 23.56 11.86
CA ASP A 356 18.33 24.06 10.75
C ASP A 356 19.77 24.29 11.19
N TYR A 357 19.95 24.99 12.30
CA TYR A 357 21.27 25.19 12.90
C TYR A 357 21.99 23.86 13.17
N ILE A 358 21.30 22.87 13.75
CA ILE A 358 21.89 21.56 14.05
C ILE A 358 22.32 20.86 12.76
N ALA A 359 21.44 20.81 11.77
CA ALA A 359 21.71 20.13 10.51
C ALA A 359 22.89 20.74 9.75
N GLU A 360 23.14 22.04 9.91
CA GLU A 360 24.21 22.78 9.24
C GLU A 360 25.52 22.78 10.00
N ASN A 361 25.48 22.96 11.32
CA ASN A 361 26.66 23.34 12.10
C ASN A 361 27.15 22.26 13.06
N VAL A 362 26.37 21.20 13.29
CA VAL A 362 26.75 20.14 14.24
C VAL A 362 27.35 18.96 13.49
N ASP A 363 28.68 18.92 13.39
CA ASP A 363 29.40 17.72 12.98
C ASP A 363 29.32 16.66 14.10
N ARG A 364 29.07 15.39 13.72
CA ARG A 364 28.84 14.28 14.65
C ARG A 364 27.72 14.59 15.66
N PRO A 365 26.47 14.66 15.18
CA PRO A 365 25.31 14.97 16.02
C PRO A 365 25.12 14.00 17.20
N LEU A 366 25.67 12.78 17.13
CA LEU A 366 25.55 11.77 18.18
C LEU A 366 26.91 11.48 18.84
N LYS A 367 26.85 10.96 20.07
CA LYS A 367 28.01 10.54 20.86
C LYS A 367 27.75 9.13 21.38
N GLY A 368 28.15 8.10 20.63
CA GLY A 368 28.03 6.74 21.12
C GLY A 368 28.81 5.71 20.32
N ASN A 369 29.72 5.01 21.00
CA ASN A 369 30.06 3.60 20.72
C ASN A 369 28.97 2.66 21.30
N GLU A 370 27.76 3.17 21.52
CA GLU A 370 26.66 2.39 22.08
C GLU A 370 26.16 1.42 21.01
N LYS A 371 26.62 0.18 21.14
CA LYS A 371 26.03 -0.96 20.46
C LYS A 371 24.58 -1.09 20.95
N HIS A 372 23.63 -0.60 20.16
CA HIS A 372 22.22 -0.95 20.30
C HIS A 372 22.02 -2.40 19.81
N GLU A 373 22.64 -3.34 20.52
CA GLU A 373 22.82 -4.74 20.09
C GLU A 373 21.62 -5.63 20.43
N LYS A 374 20.73 -5.20 21.32
CA LYS A 374 19.49 -5.96 21.60
C LYS A 374 18.46 -5.62 20.54
N VAL A 375 18.40 -6.46 19.50
CA VAL A 375 17.20 -6.60 18.67
C VAL A 375 16.06 -6.91 19.61
N ILE A 376 15.21 -5.92 19.88
CA ILE A 376 14.02 -6.14 20.69
C ILE A 376 13.08 -6.98 19.82
N PRO A 377 12.84 -8.26 20.15
CA PRO A 377 11.91 -9.07 19.39
C PRO A 377 10.52 -8.48 19.64
N LEU A 378 10.03 -7.68 18.70
CA LEU A 378 8.65 -7.26 18.73
C LEU A 378 7.82 -8.54 18.56
N PRO A 379 6.85 -8.82 19.46
CA PRO A 379 5.99 -9.97 19.35
C PRO A 379 5.42 -9.97 17.94
N SER A 380 5.65 -11.07 17.25
CA SER A 380 4.92 -11.50 16.06
C SER A 380 3.46 -11.70 16.48
N SER A 381 2.76 -10.63 16.85
CA SER A 381 1.38 -10.74 17.26
C SER A 381 0.61 -11.15 16.02
N SER A 382 0.18 -12.41 16.01
CA SER A 382 -0.87 -12.98 15.16
C SER A 382 -0.61 -13.17 13.66
N ILE A 383 0.64 -13.22 13.18
CA ILE A 383 0.90 -13.58 11.77
C ILE A 383 1.61 -14.92 11.77
N SER A 384 0.87 -15.98 11.43
CA SER A 384 1.42 -17.29 11.11
C SER A 384 2.32 -17.13 9.90
N LEU A 385 3.61 -16.89 10.15
CA LEU A 385 4.62 -16.83 9.11
C LEU A 385 4.69 -18.23 8.47
N PRO A 386 4.63 -18.35 7.14
CA PRO A 386 4.80 -19.64 6.48
C PRO A 386 6.11 -20.28 6.94
N ASN A 387 6.06 -21.51 7.45
CA ASN A 387 7.26 -22.24 7.85
C ASN A 387 8.22 -22.32 6.65
N GLY A 388 9.41 -21.76 6.82
CA GLY A 388 10.40 -21.52 5.75
C GLY A 388 11.13 -22.78 5.28
N THR A 389 10.41 -23.78 4.77
CA THR A 389 10.99 -25.06 4.35
C THR A 389 11.25 -25.21 2.84
N GLU A 390 10.74 -24.35 1.96
CA GLU A 390 11.09 -24.43 0.53
C GLU A 390 12.18 -23.41 0.15
N ARG A 391 13.43 -23.87 0.16
CA ARG A 391 14.65 -23.08 -0.08
C ARG A 391 15.10 -23.14 -1.56
N ASN A 392 15.11 -21.97 -2.21
CA ASN A 392 16.21 -21.40 -3.03
C ASN A 392 15.77 -20.56 -4.24
N HIS A 393 14.51 -20.58 -4.67
CA HIS A 393 14.05 -19.71 -5.76
C HIS A 393 12.62 -19.23 -5.53
N LEU A 394 12.45 -18.21 -4.67
CA LEU A 394 11.18 -17.49 -4.60
C LEU A 394 11.09 -16.54 -5.80
N CYS A 395 10.03 -16.67 -6.62
CA CYS A 395 9.74 -15.67 -7.64
C CYS A 395 9.41 -14.31 -7.00
N GLN A 396 9.55 -13.21 -7.76
CA GLN A 396 9.26 -11.86 -7.27
C GLN A 396 7.84 -11.75 -6.70
N ASP A 397 6.87 -12.45 -7.30
CA ASP A 397 5.48 -12.43 -6.87
C ASP A 397 5.29 -13.06 -5.49
N LYS A 398 5.97 -14.17 -5.20
CA LYS A 398 5.90 -14.82 -3.88
C LYS A 398 6.54 -13.95 -2.81
N ILE A 399 7.63 -13.24 -3.12
CA ILE A 399 8.24 -12.26 -2.21
C ILE A 399 7.26 -11.10 -1.96
N LYS A 400 6.67 -10.54 -3.02
CA LYS A 400 5.67 -9.47 -2.92
C LYS A 400 4.51 -9.90 -2.02
N PHE A 401 3.93 -11.08 -2.27
CA PHE A 401 2.86 -11.66 -1.47
C PHE A 401 3.24 -11.79 0.01
N LEU A 402 4.41 -12.38 0.31
CA LEU A 402 4.90 -12.54 1.69
C LEU A 402 5.06 -11.20 2.43
N LEU A 403 5.43 -10.13 1.71
CA LEU A 403 5.57 -8.80 2.29
C LEU A 403 4.24 -8.07 2.40
N GLN A 404 3.24 -8.38 1.57
CA GLN A 404 1.92 -7.75 1.58
C GLN A 404 0.97 -8.36 2.60
N GLN A 405 0.95 -9.69 2.74
CA GLN A 405 0.05 -10.44 3.60
C GLN A 405 -0.05 -9.88 5.05
N PRO A 406 1.05 -9.44 5.69
CA PRO A 406 0.97 -8.88 7.03
C PRO A 406 0.08 -7.63 7.16
N PHE A 407 -0.01 -6.82 6.11
CA PHE A 407 -0.84 -5.62 6.11
C PHE A 407 -2.32 -5.95 5.95
N GLU A 408 -2.65 -6.97 5.17
CA GLU A 408 -4.00 -7.50 5.05
C GLU A 408 -4.51 -7.97 6.42
N ASN A 409 -3.69 -8.74 7.14
CA ASN A 409 -4.03 -9.21 8.49
C ASN A 409 -4.26 -8.05 9.47
N LEU A 410 -3.47 -6.97 9.38
CA LEU A 410 -3.68 -5.78 10.20
C LEU A 410 -5.00 -5.07 9.85
N TYR A 411 -5.33 -4.97 8.57
CA TYR A 411 -6.59 -4.36 8.12
C TYR A 411 -7.80 -5.14 8.62
N GLU A 412 -7.82 -6.46 8.43
CA GLU A 412 -8.93 -7.31 8.90
C GLU A 412 -9.10 -7.24 10.41
N LYS A 413 -7.99 -7.39 11.15
CA LYS A 413 -8.01 -7.39 12.61
C LYS A 413 -8.46 -6.06 13.20
N TYR A 414 -8.18 -4.93 12.54
CA TYR A 414 -8.36 -3.62 13.14
C TYR A 414 -9.40 -2.73 12.45
N GLU A 415 -9.38 -2.59 11.13
CA GLU A 415 -10.34 -1.71 10.43
C GLU A 415 -11.72 -2.33 10.32
N VAL A 416 -11.79 -3.62 9.97
CA VAL A 416 -13.05 -4.35 9.82
C VAL A 416 -13.71 -4.53 11.18
N GLU A 417 -12.95 -4.96 12.19
CA GLU A 417 -13.46 -5.10 13.56
C GLU A 417 -13.90 -3.76 14.16
N LEU A 418 -13.16 -2.66 13.94
CA LEU A 418 -13.62 -1.34 14.36
C LEU A 418 -14.89 -0.93 13.62
N ALA A 419 -15.02 -1.24 12.33
CA ALA A 419 -16.23 -0.96 11.58
C ALA A 419 -17.43 -1.65 12.24
N LYS A 420 -17.32 -2.96 12.50
CA LYS A 420 -18.38 -3.74 13.15
C LYS A 420 -18.80 -3.13 14.48
N LYS A 421 -17.83 -2.79 15.34
CA LYS A 421 -18.10 -2.15 16.64
C LYS A 421 -18.84 -0.82 16.51
N VAL A 422 -18.40 0.05 15.58
CA VAL A 422 -19.06 1.35 15.34
C VAL A 422 -20.49 1.18 14.81
N TYR A 423 -20.76 0.17 13.99
CA TYR A 423 -22.11 -0.11 13.48
C TYR A 423 -23.04 -0.73 14.53
N GLN A 424 -22.50 -1.45 15.51
CA GLN A 424 -23.29 -2.18 16.51
C GLN A 424 -23.72 -1.32 17.71
N GLU A 425 -23.08 -0.17 17.92
CA GLU A 425 -23.40 0.68 19.07
C GLU A 425 -24.40 1.79 18.75
N ASP A 426 -25.45 1.85 19.57
CA ASP A 426 -26.47 2.90 19.54
C ASP A 426 -26.02 4.17 20.30
N ASP A 427 -25.04 4.05 21.21
CA ASP A 427 -24.52 5.13 22.02
C ASP A 427 -23.43 5.97 21.32
N SER A 428 -23.06 7.12 21.93
CA SER A 428 -22.00 7.98 21.40
C SER A 428 -20.67 7.22 21.28
N ILE A 429 -19.98 7.36 20.15
CA ILE A 429 -18.68 6.69 19.89
C ILE A 429 -17.62 7.02 20.95
N LEU A 430 -17.79 8.10 21.71
CA LEU A 430 -16.95 8.41 22.87
C LEU A 430 -16.99 7.33 23.96
N ASN A 431 -18.11 6.63 24.14
CA ASN A 431 -18.21 5.54 25.11
C ASN A 431 -17.36 4.34 24.70
N LEU A 432 -17.44 3.95 23.42
CA LEU A 432 -16.51 2.99 22.79
C LEU A 432 -15.04 3.40 22.96
N MET A 433 -14.74 4.72 22.95
CA MET A 433 -13.38 5.22 23.15
C MET A 433 -12.86 5.10 24.58
N LYS A 434 -13.74 4.97 25.57
CA LYS A 434 -13.40 4.81 26.99
C LYS A 434 -13.13 3.36 27.39
N GLU A 435 -13.64 2.39 26.62
CA GLU A 435 -13.42 0.96 26.89
C GLU A 435 -11.99 0.52 26.55
N ASP A 436 -11.30 -0.15 27.49
CA ASP A 436 -9.91 -0.59 27.30
C ASP A 436 -9.73 -1.60 26.16
N GLU A 437 -10.70 -2.50 25.95
CA GLU A 437 -10.64 -3.48 24.86
C GLU A 437 -10.73 -2.81 23.49
N THR A 438 -11.62 -1.82 23.36
CA THR A 438 -11.86 -1.05 22.14
C THR A 438 -10.77 -0.01 21.88
N LYS A 439 -10.13 0.52 22.93
CA LYS A 439 -8.94 1.40 22.86
C LYS A 439 -7.80 0.75 22.08
N SER A 440 -7.65 -0.57 22.18
CA SER A 440 -6.63 -1.31 21.42
C SER A 440 -6.92 -1.32 19.90
N THR A 441 -8.18 -1.37 19.50
CA THR A 441 -8.64 -1.35 18.10
C THR A 441 -8.70 0.08 17.58
N LEU A 442 -9.10 1.06 18.39
CA LEU A 442 -9.09 2.48 18.02
C LEU A 442 -7.67 3.00 17.74
N ASN A 443 -6.70 2.57 18.55
CA ASN A 443 -5.28 2.88 18.35
C ASN A 443 -4.62 2.12 17.20
N ARG A 444 -5.38 1.48 16.30
CA ARG A 444 -4.87 0.76 15.12
C ARG A 444 -3.91 1.57 14.26
N LEU A 445 -4.11 2.89 14.15
CA LEU A 445 -3.23 3.77 13.36
C LEU A 445 -1.82 3.90 13.98
N ASN A 446 -1.65 3.51 15.25
CA ASN A 446 -0.36 3.45 15.94
C ASN A 446 0.25 2.04 15.93
N LYS A 447 -0.43 1.04 15.33
CA LYS A 447 0.03 -0.34 15.24
C LYS A 447 0.51 -0.66 13.84
N GLY A 448 1.63 -1.34 13.75
CA GLY A 448 2.24 -1.73 12.48
C GLY A 448 3.37 -2.73 12.68
N ILE A 449 3.90 -3.21 11.58
CA ILE A 449 5.01 -4.17 11.53
C ILE A 449 6.32 -3.40 11.36
N SER A 450 7.30 -3.65 12.22
CA SER A 450 8.60 -3.01 12.09
C SER A 450 9.33 -3.46 10.82
N PHE A 451 10.24 -2.62 10.31
CA PHE A 451 11.05 -3.01 9.15
C PHE A 451 11.88 -4.27 9.38
N PRO A 452 12.57 -4.47 10.53
CA PRO A 452 13.26 -5.73 10.82
C PRO A 452 12.31 -6.93 10.86
N ALA A 453 11.12 -6.78 11.46
CA ALA A 453 10.12 -7.86 11.50
C ALA A 453 9.63 -8.22 10.09
N LEU A 454 9.30 -7.22 9.26
CA LEU A 454 8.88 -7.44 7.87
C LEU A 454 9.99 -8.09 7.04
N LYS A 455 11.24 -7.65 7.21
CA LYS A 455 12.42 -8.22 6.55
C LYS A 455 12.69 -9.65 6.99
N SER A 456 12.37 -10.01 8.23
CA SER A 456 12.56 -11.37 8.77
C SER A 456 11.65 -12.42 8.10
N ILE A 457 10.53 -11.99 7.49
CA ILE A 457 9.62 -12.86 6.72
C ILE A 457 10.32 -13.47 5.50
N LEU A 458 11.26 -12.74 4.89
CA LEU A 458 12.00 -13.24 3.73
C LEU A 458 13.04 -14.28 4.17
N PRO A 459 13.22 -15.39 3.40
CA PRO A 459 14.19 -16.42 3.74
C PRO A 459 15.60 -15.87 3.97
N LYS A 460 16.31 -16.39 4.97
CA LYS A 460 17.69 -15.95 5.30
C LYS A 460 18.66 -16.17 4.15
N ASN A 461 18.44 -17.22 3.35
CA ASN A 461 19.22 -17.62 2.19
C ASN A 461 18.72 -16.99 0.87
N LEU A 462 17.76 -16.05 0.90
CA LEU A 462 17.29 -15.38 -0.30
C LEU A 462 18.42 -14.52 -0.87
N GLU A 463 18.90 -14.88 -2.06
CA GLU A 463 19.87 -14.07 -2.79
C GLU A 463 19.29 -12.66 -3.02
N ASN A 464 20.12 -11.62 -2.86
CA ASN A 464 19.68 -10.25 -3.02
C ASN A 464 18.47 -9.84 -2.15
N LYS A 465 18.30 -10.44 -0.96
CA LYS A 465 17.23 -10.12 0.00
C LYS A 465 16.96 -8.62 0.18
N GLU A 466 18.02 -7.80 0.32
CA GLU A 466 17.86 -6.33 0.41
C GLU A 466 17.18 -5.74 -0.82
N TYR A 467 17.58 -6.17 -2.03
CA TYR A 467 17.01 -5.66 -3.26
C TYR A 467 15.50 -5.92 -3.31
N TYR A 468 15.09 -7.17 -3.08
CA TYR A 468 13.68 -7.55 -3.11
C TYR A 468 12.87 -6.88 -2.00
N PHE A 469 13.44 -6.78 -0.79
CA PHE A 469 12.79 -6.09 0.31
C PHE A 469 12.52 -4.63 -0.01
N HIS A 470 13.56 -3.88 -0.38
CA HIS A 470 13.44 -2.46 -0.68
C HIS A 470 12.56 -2.20 -1.91
N LYS A 471 12.72 -2.97 -2.99
CA LYS A 471 11.90 -2.85 -4.21
C LYS A 471 10.41 -2.97 -3.91
N ASN A 472 10.00 -3.96 -3.13
CA ASN A 472 8.59 -4.20 -2.85
C ASN A 472 8.03 -3.22 -1.81
N VAL A 473 8.76 -2.99 -0.71
CA VAL A 473 8.30 -2.09 0.34
C VAL A 473 8.16 -0.65 -0.16
N ASP A 474 9.12 -0.17 -0.96
CA ASP A 474 9.07 1.19 -1.50
C ASP A 474 7.92 1.39 -2.47
N ARG A 475 7.63 0.40 -3.33
CA ARG A 475 6.45 0.40 -4.18
C ARG A 475 5.15 0.39 -3.39
N MET A 476 5.08 -0.41 -2.31
CA MET A 476 3.90 -0.44 -1.45
C MET A 476 3.67 0.90 -0.76
N ILE A 477 4.74 1.60 -0.36
CA ILE A 477 4.65 2.96 0.16
C ILE A 477 4.14 3.89 -0.94
N ASP A 478 4.76 3.92 -2.11
CA ASP A 478 4.38 4.82 -3.20
C ASP A 478 2.93 4.63 -3.65
N CYS A 479 2.45 3.38 -3.69
CA CYS A 479 1.05 3.05 -4.00
C CYS A 479 0.08 3.27 -2.84
N GLY A 480 0.54 3.74 -1.68
CA GLY A 480 -0.29 3.95 -0.50
C GLY A 480 -0.84 2.67 0.14
N ILE A 481 -0.28 1.49 -0.20
CA ILE A 481 -0.61 0.17 0.38
C ILE A 481 0.02 0.02 1.77
N ALA A 482 1.19 0.62 1.99
CA ALA A 482 1.87 0.61 3.28
C ALA A 482 2.17 2.04 3.73
N VAL A 483 1.89 2.32 4.99
CA VAL A 483 1.97 3.67 5.55
C VAL A 483 3.01 3.64 6.68
N PRO A 484 4.17 4.30 6.52
CA PRO A 484 5.12 4.48 7.60
C PRO A 484 4.48 5.09 8.85
N ILE A 485 4.83 4.62 10.04
CA ILE A 485 4.40 5.18 11.31
C ILE A 485 5.50 5.02 12.36
N THR A 486 5.37 5.73 13.48
CA THR A 486 6.14 5.46 14.70
C THR A 486 5.25 4.68 15.66
N GLY A 487 5.53 3.38 15.77
CA GLY A 487 4.87 2.48 16.71
C GLY A 487 5.45 2.63 18.12
N VAL A 488 4.61 2.38 19.12
CA VAL A 488 5.01 2.29 20.53
C VAL A 488 4.45 0.99 21.06
N GLN A 489 5.32 0.19 21.68
CA GLN A 489 4.92 -1.01 22.39
C GLN A 489 5.32 -0.87 23.86
N GLU A 490 4.33 -1.03 24.73
CA GLU A 490 4.58 -1.12 26.17
C GLU A 490 4.97 -2.57 26.52
N GLU A 491 6.10 -2.74 27.21
CA GLU A 491 6.57 -4.07 27.60
C GLU A 491 5.91 -4.49 28.92
N ASN A 492 4.97 -5.45 28.83
CA ASN A 492 4.31 -6.07 29.99
C ASN A 492 5.19 -7.17 30.58
N GLN A 493 6.14 -6.81 31.45
CA GLN A 493 6.79 -7.78 32.33
C GLN A 493 6.19 -7.69 33.74
N GLY A 494 5.15 -8.49 34.03
CA GLY A 494 4.61 -8.72 35.38
C GLY A 494 4.41 -7.46 36.24
N LYS A 495 3.21 -6.85 36.18
CA LYS A 495 2.71 -5.78 37.08
C LYS A 495 3.53 -4.47 37.18
N LYS A 496 4.70 -4.31 36.54
CA LYS A 496 5.39 -3.01 36.40
C LYS A 496 5.82 -2.77 34.95
N TYR A 497 5.11 -1.88 34.27
CA TYR A 497 5.50 -1.29 32.98
C TYR A 497 6.83 -0.55 33.14
N LYS A 498 7.96 -1.20 32.85
CA LYS A 498 9.27 -0.57 33.09
C LYS A 498 9.84 0.17 31.90
N ASN A 499 9.58 -0.22 30.65
CA ASN A 499 10.06 0.55 29.49
C ASN A 499 9.15 0.40 28.25
N ALA A 500 8.83 1.53 27.62
CA ALA A 500 8.20 1.55 26.30
C ALA A 500 9.27 1.44 25.20
N VAL A 501 8.95 0.68 24.16
CA VAL A 501 9.78 0.47 22.97
C VAL A 501 9.18 1.26 21.80
N TYR A 502 9.99 2.08 21.17
CA TYR A 502 9.64 2.91 20.03
C TYR A 502 10.30 2.33 18.78
N TYR A 503 9.56 2.26 17.69
CA TYR A 503 10.07 1.68 16.46
C TYR A 503 9.39 2.28 15.24
N ARG A 504 10.11 2.30 14.12
CA ARG A 504 9.50 2.62 12.83
C ARG A 504 8.83 1.38 12.28
N ALA A 505 7.56 1.54 11.92
CA ALA A 505 6.72 0.48 11.43
C ALA A 505 6.02 0.89 10.14
N LEU A 506 5.47 -0.09 9.47
CA LEU A 506 4.51 0.08 8.39
C LEU A 506 3.16 -0.40 8.93
N ARG A 507 2.12 0.40 8.79
CA ARG A 507 0.73 -0.05 8.95
C ARG A 507 0.12 -0.29 7.57
N HIS A 508 -1.02 -0.98 7.54
CA HIS A 508 -1.77 -1.12 6.31
C HIS A 508 -2.24 0.26 5.82
N GLY A 509 -2.20 0.41 4.51
CA GLY A 509 -2.74 1.55 3.77
C GLY A 509 -4.11 1.22 3.19
N GLU A 510 -4.38 1.69 1.98
CA GLU A 510 -5.71 1.64 1.37
C GLU A 510 -6.01 0.37 0.57
N GLU A 511 -7.30 0.13 0.36
CA GLU A 511 -7.91 -1.12 -0.12
C GLU A 511 -7.52 -1.50 -1.57
N VAL A 512 -7.49 -2.80 -1.87
CA VAL A 512 -7.36 -3.36 -3.23
C VAL A 512 -8.76 -3.72 -3.76
N ILE A 513 -9.07 -3.34 -5.00
CA ILE A 513 -10.43 -3.32 -5.57
C ILE A 513 -10.46 -4.03 -6.96
N ILE A 514 -11.52 -4.79 -7.30
CA ILE A 514 -11.68 -5.55 -8.56
C ILE A 514 -12.76 -4.96 -9.47
N GLY A 515 -12.38 -4.58 -10.70
CA GLY A 515 -13.22 -3.86 -11.66
C GLY A 515 -14.12 -4.64 -12.59
N PRO A 516 -14.99 -3.94 -13.34
CA PRO A 516 -15.77 -4.49 -14.45
C PRO A 516 -14.89 -5.20 -15.47
N ARG A 517 -13.72 -4.63 -15.79
CA ARG A 517 -12.70 -5.28 -16.63
C ARG A 517 -12.27 -6.61 -16.01
N GLU A 518 -11.79 -6.61 -14.77
CA GLU A 518 -11.32 -7.82 -14.10
C GLU A 518 -12.44 -8.86 -13.97
N ARG A 519 -13.71 -8.43 -13.82
CA ARG A 519 -14.88 -9.30 -13.84
C ARG A 519 -15.14 -9.95 -15.19
N ILE A 520 -15.08 -9.18 -16.28
CA ILE A 520 -15.19 -9.75 -17.64
C ILE A 520 -14.10 -10.80 -17.85
N LEU A 521 -12.86 -10.50 -17.46
CA LEU A 521 -11.74 -11.44 -17.59
C LEU A 521 -11.95 -12.70 -16.73
N ILE A 522 -12.50 -12.54 -15.51
CA ILE A 522 -12.91 -13.65 -14.64
C ILE A 522 -14.00 -14.51 -15.31
N CYS A 523 -15.09 -13.89 -15.78
CA CYS A 523 -16.22 -14.58 -16.41
C CYS A 523 -15.80 -15.28 -17.71
N THR A 524 -15.02 -14.62 -18.56
CA THR A 524 -14.45 -15.20 -19.79
C THR A 524 -13.58 -16.41 -19.48
N TYR A 525 -12.71 -16.31 -18.47
CA TYR A 525 -11.87 -17.43 -18.06
C TYR A 525 -12.68 -18.62 -17.54
N ILE A 526 -13.69 -18.37 -16.71
CA ILE A 526 -14.59 -19.42 -16.20
C ILE A 526 -15.40 -20.05 -17.34
N PHE A 527 -15.90 -19.25 -18.27
CA PHE A 527 -16.65 -19.73 -19.43
C PHE A 527 -15.83 -20.70 -20.28
N ILE A 528 -14.58 -20.34 -20.62
CA ILE A 528 -13.70 -21.20 -21.42
C ILE A 528 -13.40 -22.51 -20.68
N ILE A 529 -13.10 -22.45 -19.38
CA ILE A 529 -12.88 -23.66 -18.57
C ILE A 529 -14.13 -24.55 -18.54
N SER A 530 -15.32 -23.95 -18.43
CA SER A 530 -16.59 -24.68 -18.35
C SER A 530 -16.96 -25.39 -19.65
N GLN A 531 -16.71 -24.74 -20.80
CA GLN A 531 -16.84 -25.38 -22.11
C GLN A 531 -15.92 -26.57 -22.23
N GLU A 532 -14.64 -26.36 -21.93
CA GLU A 532 -13.62 -27.35 -22.16
C GLU A 532 -13.73 -28.58 -21.24
N LEU A 533 -14.22 -28.39 -20.01
CA LEU A 533 -14.49 -29.47 -19.05
C LEU A 533 -15.90 -30.07 -19.19
N ASN A 534 -16.75 -29.52 -20.06
CA ASN A 534 -18.18 -29.84 -20.16
C ASN A 534 -18.88 -29.82 -18.79
N LYS A 535 -18.52 -28.86 -17.93
CA LYS A 535 -19.04 -28.70 -16.56
C LYS A 535 -19.47 -27.26 -16.33
N TRP A 536 -20.75 -27.06 -16.04
CA TRP A 536 -21.38 -25.73 -15.96
C TRP A 536 -21.77 -25.32 -14.55
N THR A 537 -21.68 -26.24 -13.60
CA THR A 537 -21.97 -26.02 -12.19
C THR A 537 -20.72 -26.32 -11.39
N TYR A 538 -20.32 -25.38 -10.52
CA TYR A 538 -19.16 -25.56 -9.65
C TYR A 538 -19.60 -25.45 -8.20
N GLY A 539 -19.13 -26.35 -7.35
CA GLY A 539 -19.20 -26.14 -5.92
C GLY A 539 -18.38 -24.91 -5.53
N LYS A 540 -18.75 -24.26 -4.41
CA LYS A 540 -18.06 -23.07 -3.88
C LYS A 540 -16.54 -23.25 -3.88
N VAL A 541 -16.03 -24.33 -3.31
CA VAL A 541 -14.58 -24.59 -3.24
C VAL A 541 -13.95 -24.70 -4.63
N GLU A 542 -14.59 -25.40 -5.57
CA GLU A 542 -14.06 -25.58 -6.94
C GLU A 542 -13.94 -24.23 -7.66
N PHE A 543 -14.96 -23.39 -7.55
CA PHE A 543 -14.97 -22.05 -8.13
C PHE A 543 -13.85 -21.16 -7.56
N GLN A 544 -13.69 -21.18 -6.24
CA GLN A 544 -12.62 -20.45 -5.57
C GLN A 544 -11.22 -20.90 -6.02
N LYS A 545 -11.05 -22.18 -6.34
CA LYS A 545 -9.80 -22.73 -6.88
C LYS A 545 -9.54 -22.31 -8.32
N ILE A 546 -10.57 -22.26 -9.15
CA ILE A 546 -10.49 -21.74 -10.53
C ILE A 546 -10.03 -20.29 -10.51
N LEU A 547 -10.58 -19.47 -9.62
CA LEU A 547 -10.15 -18.09 -9.43
C LEU A 547 -8.71 -17.97 -8.91
N VAL A 548 -8.26 -18.87 -8.03
CA VAL A 548 -6.84 -18.93 -7.61
C VAL A 548 -5.95 -19.15 -8.83
N LEU A 549 -6.31 -20.06 -9.75
CA LEU A 549 -5.53 -20.32 -10.95
C LEU A 549 -5.47 -19.08 -11.86
N LEU A 550 -6.59 -18.38 -12.03
CA LEU A 550 -6.65 -17.12 -12.77
C LEU A 550 -5.76 -16.04 -12.14
N PHE A 551 -5.87 -15.82 -10.83
CA PHE A 551 -5.07 -14.81 -10.13
C PHE A 551 -3.57 -15.14 -10.16
N ARG A 552 -3.20 -16.42 -10.07
CA ARG A 552 -1.80 -16.84 -10.21
C ARG A 552 -1.27 -16.63 -11.63
N ALA A 553 -2.07 -16.97 -12.62
CA ALA A 553 -1.68 -16.84 -14.01
C ALA A 553 -1.60 -15.37 -14.45
N SER A 554 -2.57 -14.56 -14.03
CA SER A 554 -2.58 -13.12 -14.25
C SER A 554 -1.44 -12.40 -13.55
N THR A 555 -1.05 -12.81 -12.35
CA THR A 555 0.15 -12.29 -11.69
C THR A 555 1.41 -12.63 -12.49
N LYS A 556 1.51 -13.86 -13.00
CA LYS A 556 2.66 -14.32 -13.79
C LYS A 556 2.78 -13.62 -15.15
N LYS A 557 1.64 -13.21 -15.73
CA LYS A 557 1.53 -12.68 -17.09
C LYS A 557 1.20 -11.17 -17.11
N ASP A 558 1.03 -10.57 -15.94
CA ASP A 558 0.76 -9.15 -15.69
C ASP A 558 -0.47 -8.59 -16.44
N PHE A 559 -1.58 -9.35 -16.48
CA PHE A 559 -2.79 -8.95 -17.24
C PHE A 559 -4.03 -8.59 -16.40
N LEU A 560 -4.11 -8.92 -15.11
CA LEU A 560 -5.17 -8.41 -14.23
C LEU A 560 -4.68 -7.16 -13.51
N ASN A 561 -5.43 -6.06 -13.63
CA ASN A 561 -5.10 -4.81 -12.97
C ASN A 561 -6.00 -4.61 -11.76
N PHE A 562 -5.50 -4.88 -10.56
CA PHE A 562 -6.29 -4.77 -9.32
C PHE A 562 -6.56 -3.31 -8.87
N SER A 563 -6.67 -2.37 -9.82
CA SER A 563 -6.78 -0.96 -9.48
C SER A 563 -7.54 -0.06 -10.47
N ASP A 564 -8.26 -0.60 -11.46
CA ASP A 564 -9.09 0.25 -12.35
C ASP A 564 -10.58 -0.11 -12.24
N ILE A 565 -11.37 0.75 -11.58
CA ILE A 565 -12.83 0.76 -11.76
C ILE A 565 -13.29 2.18 -12.03
N GLU A 566 -13.84 2.39 -13.22
CA GLU A 566 -14.84 3.41 -13.46
C GLU A 566 -16.24 2.78 -13.36
N GLY A 567 -17.16 3.42 -12.64
CA GLY A 567 -18.53 3.57 -13.16
C GLY A 567 -19.68 2.61 -12.79
N GLU A 568 -19.54 1.49 -12.06
CA GLU A 568 -20.70 0.60 -11.81
C GLU A 568 -20.95 0.18 -10.34
N GLU A 569 -22.22 -0.03 -10.00
CA GLU A 569 -22.83 -0.02 -8.64
C GLU A 569 -22.61 -1.26 -7.75
N GLU A 570 -21.88 -2.27 -8.18
CA GLU A 570 -21.45 -3.33 -7.26
C GLU A 570 -19.96 -3.55 -7.42
N VAL A 571 -19.15 -3.31 -6.38
CA VAL A 571 -17.72 -3.64 -6.42
C VAL A 571 -17.49 -4.84 -5.51
N SER A 572 -16.95 -5.91 -6.09
CA SER A 572 -16.64 -7.10 -5.33
C SER A 572 -15.19 -7.11 -4.88
N LYS A 573 -14.96 -7.44 -3.61
CA LYS A 573 -13.61 -7.54 -3.05
C LYS A 573 -13.27 -9.00 -2.89
N PHE A 574 -12.29 -9.48 -3.65
CA PHE A 574 -11.80 -10.84 -3.52
C PHE A 574 -10.52 -10.88 -2.68
N HIS A 575 -10.45 -11.83 -1.77
CA HIS A 575 -9.34 -12.08 -0.86
C HIS A 575 -8.82 -13.51 -1.09
N LEU A 576 -7.49 -13.70 -1.10
CA LEU A 576 -6.90 -15.04 -1.24
C LEU A 576 -6.62 -15.62 0.14
N SER A 577 -7.50 -16.47 0.64
CA SER A 577 -7.34 -17.17 1.92
C SER A 577 -6.69 -18.54 1.74
N PHE A 578 -6.20 -19.15 2.82
CA PHE A 578 -5.69 -20.52 2.82
C PHE A 578 -6.47 -21.36 3.85
N TYR A 579 -7.01 -22.51 3.42
CA TYR A 579 -7.69 -23.48 4.29
C TYR A 579 -6.99 -24.84 4.23
N LEU A 580 -7.53 -25.84 4.93
CA LEU A 580 -7.04 -27.24 5.00
C LEU A 580 -6.64 -27.83 3.64
N TYR A 581 -7.25 -27.38 2.54
CA TYR A 581 -6.97 -27.83 1.17
C TYR A 581 -6.32 -26.75 0.29
N GLY A 582 -5.51 -25.83 0.83
CA GLY A 582 -4.72 -24.84 0.06
C GLY A 582 -5.42 -23.50 -0.22
N ALA A 583 -4.85 -22.68 -1.12
CA ALA A 583 -5.33 -21.32 -1.43
C ALA A 583 -6.74 -21.31 -2.04
N VAL A 584 -7.62 -20.44 -1.58
CA VAL A 584 -8.99 -20.22 -2.10
C VAL A 584 -9.26 -18.72 -2.19
N VAL A 585 -10.08 -18.30 -3.16
CA VAL A 585 -10.55 -16.92 -3.21
C VAL A 585 -11.85 -16.77 -2.41
N SER A 586 -11.91 -15.90 -1.41
CA SER A 586 -13.14 -15.53 -0.69
C SER A 586 -13.60 -14.12 -1.10
N ASN A 587 -14.91 -13.85 -1.07
CA ASN A 587 -15.46 -12.52 -1.29
C ASN A 587 -15.78 -11.87 0.07
N ILE A 588 -15.38 -10.62 0.28
CA ILE A 588 -15.60 -9.91 1.55
C ILE A 588 -17.11 -9.69 1.82
N THR A 589 -17.94 -9.62 0.77
CA THR A 589 -19.40 -9.47 0.94
C THR A 589 -20.11 -10.77 1.35
N ASP A 590 -19.52 -11.95 1.11
CA ASP A 590 -20.11 -13.25 1.50
C ASP A 590 -20.08 -13.48 3.02
N LEU A 591 -19.38 -12.63 3.77
CA LEU A 591 -19.43 -12.62 5.24
C LEU A 591 -20.66 -11.86 5.77
N LYS A 592 -21.46 -11.21 4.91
CA LYS A 592 -22.60 -10.37 5.29
C LYS A 592 -23.96 -10.77 4.71
N SER A 593 -24.02 -11.54 3.62
CA SER A 593 -25.30 -11.91 2.99
C SER A 593 -25.76 -13.32 3.38
N ASN A 594 -27.06 -13.46 3.67
CA ASN A 594 -27.75 -14.72 3.96
C ASN A 594 -27.80 -15.64 2.72
N GLY A 595 -26.67 -16.26 2.35
CA GLY A 595 -26.66 -17.49 1.56
C GLY A 595 -26.58 -17.38 0.04
N GLU A 596 -26.37 -16.21 -0.57
CA GLU A 596 -25.97 -16.17 -1.99
C GLU A 596 -24.52 -16.61 -2.12
N SER A 597 -24.27 -17.70 -2.85
CA SER A 597 -22.91 -18.18 -3.02
C SER A 597 -22.16 -17.30 -4.03
N LEU A 598 -20.85 -17.14 -3.83
CA LEU A 598 -19.91 -16.57 -4.81
C LEU A 598 -20.16 -17.09 -6.24
N VAL A 599 -20.64 -18.33 -6.39
CA VAL A 599 -21.04 -18.93 -7.67
C VAL A 599 -22.28 -18.23 -8.24
N ASP A 600 -23.33 -18.03 -7.45
CA ASP A 600 -24.58 -17.37 -7.87
C ASP A 600 -24.38 -15.90 -8.29
N LYS A 601 -23.35 -15.23 -7.75
CA LYS A 601 -23.04 -13.82 -8.07
C LYS A 601 -22.32 -13.63 -9.42
N TYR A 602 -21.53 -14.60 -9.86
CA TYR A 602 -20.73 -14.50 -11.10
C TYR A 602 -21.15 -15.47 -12.20
N LEU A 603 -21.95 -16.47 -11.87
CA LEU A 603 -22.58 -17.38 -12.79
C LEU A 603 -24.09 -17.16 -12.65
N PRO A 604 -24.74 -16.52 -13.63
CA PRO A 604 -26.18 -16.31 -13.57
C PRO A 604 -26.90 -17.67 -13.46
N LYS A 605 -28.02 -17.69 -12.74
CA LYS A 605 -28.85 -18.89 -12.63
C LYS A 605 -29.49 -19.18 -13.99
N GLY A 606 -28.95 -20.14 -14.74
CA GLY A 606 -29.50 -20.51 -16.05
C GLY A 606 -28.56 -21.25 -17.02
N GLY A 607 -27.30 -21.53 -16.64
CA GLY A 607 -26.35 -22.26 -17.51
C GLY A 607 -25.76 -21.40 -18.63
N LEU A 608 -25.28 -22.02 -19.71
CA LEU A 608 -24.52 -21.37 -20.80
C LEU A 608 -25.19 -20.10 -21.35
N ASN A 609 -26.50 -20.16 -21.63
CA ASN A 609 -27.23 -19.04 -22.22
C ASN A 609 -27.23 -17.81 -21.32
N SER A 610 -27.30 -18.01 -20.00
CA SER A 610 -27.32 -16.92 -19.03
C SER A 610 -25.94 -16.24 -18.85
N ILE A 611 -24.84 -17.00 -18.93
CA ILE A 611 -23.47 -16.45 -18.94
C ILE A 611 -23.21 -15.71 -20.25
N THR A 612 -23.71 -16.24 -21.37
CA THR A 612 -23.65 -15.59 -22.69
C THR A 612 -24.42 -14.28 -22.70
N GLU A 613 -25.68 -14.28 -22.26
CA GLU A 613 -26.49 -13.07 -22.14
C GLU A 613 -25.87 -12.05 -21.17
N TYR A 614 -25.24 -12.51 -20.09
CA TYR A 614 -24.52 -11.65 -19.14
C TYR A 614 -23.25 -11.05 -19.75
N LEU A 615 -22.44 -11.84 -20.46
CA LEU A 615 -21.25 -11.34 -21.16
C LEU A 615 -21.62 -10.41 -22.33
N GLU A 616 -22.68 -10.72 -23.07
CA GLU A 616 -23.18 -9.90 -24.17
C GLU A 616 -23.78 -8.58 -23.66
N SER A 617 -24.48 -8.58 -22.52
CA SER A 617 -25.00 -7.36 -21.88
C SER A 617 -23.91 -6.51 -21.23
N MET A 618 -23.02 -7.11 -20.43
CA MET A 618 -21.88 -6.41 -19.80
C MET A 618 -20.90 -5.83 -20.83
N THR A 619 -20.89 -6.38 -22.04
CA THR A 619 -20.07 -5.86 -23.12
C THR A 619 -20.90 -5.07 -24.15
N ASN A 620 -22.16 -4.71 -23.91
CA ASN A 620 -22.99 -3.99 -24.90
C ASN A 620 -22.89 -4.60 -26.33
N GLY A 621 -22.77 -5.93 -26.46
CA GLY A 621 -22.58 -6.64 -27.73
C GLY A 621 -21.17 -6.59 -28.35
N TYR A 622 -20.15 -6.08 -27.65
CA TYR A 622 -18.74 -6.09 -28.12
C TYR A 622 -18.17 -7.50 -28.21
N VAL A 623 -18.59 -8.38 -27.30
CA VAL A 623 -18.26 -9.80 -27.30
C VAL A 623 -19.54 -10.55 -27.58
N THR A 624 -19.65 -11.14 -28.77
CA THR A 624 -20.76 -12.05 -29.11
C THR A 624 -20.27 -13.49 -29.01
N ILE A 625 -21.11 -14.37 -28.50
CA ILE A 625 -20.79 -15.79 -28.37
C ILE A 625 -21.62 -16.56 -29.41
N GLU A 626 -21.04 -16.73 -30.61
CA GLU A 626 -21.67 -17.52 -31.68
C GLU A 626 -21.12 -18.95 -31.68
N ARG A 627 -22.02 -19.93 -31.54
CA ARG A 627 -21.71 -21.37 -31.71
C ARG A 627 -20.45 -21.82 -30.95
N ASN A 628 -20.35 -21.44 -29.68
CA ASN A 628 -19.22 -21.77 -28.79
C ASN A 628 -17.89 -21.07 -29.13
N THR A 629 -17.92 -19.94 -29.83
CA THR A 629 -16.72 -19.13 -30.11
C THR A 629 -16.92 -17.70 -29.64
N ILE A 630 -16.00 -17.18 -28.82
CA ILE A 630 -15.96 -15.77 -28.42
C ILE A 630 -15.50 -14.94 -29.62
N ARG A 631 -16.38 -14.11 -30.18
CA ARG A 631 -16.06 -13.18 -31.26
C ARG A 631 -16.08 -11.75 -30.75
N ILE A 632 -14.95 -11.07 -30.89
CA ILE A 632 -14.87 -9.62 -30.62
C ILE A 632 -15.36 -8.88 -31.87
N ASN A 633 -16.47 -8.16 -31.76
CA ASN A 633 -17.01 -7.38 -32.87
C ASN A 633 -16.19 -6.09 -33.08
N LYS A 634 -15.13 -6.20 -33.89
CA LYS A 634 -14.17 -5.11 -34.20
C LYS A 634 -14.83 -3.85 -34.78
N ASN A 635 -16.05 -3.95 -35.33
CA ASN A 635 -16.76 -2.85 -35.98
C ASN A 635 -17.67 -2.05 -35.02
N HIS A 636 -18.07 -2.63 -33.87
CA HIS A 636 -18.95 -1.98 -32.89
C HIS A 636 -18.18 -1.10 -31.90
N PHE A 637 -16.98 -1.52 -31.50
CA PHE A 637 -16.15 -0.84 -30.51
C PHE A 637 -15.80 0.63 -30.86
N PRO A 638 -15.42 0.97 -32.11
CA PRO A 638 -15.09 2.36 -32.45
C PRO A 638 -16.30 3.30 -32.47
N ARG A 639 -17.51 2.77 -32.65
CA ARG A 639 -18.74 3.56 -32.81
C ARG A 639 -19.31 4.01 -31.47
N ILE A 640 -19.39 3.09 -30.49
CA ILE A 640 -19.89 3.40 -29.14
C ILE A 640 -18.83 4.17 -28.33
N TYR A 641 -17.55 3.82 -28.43
CA TYR A 641 -16.48 4.59 -27.77
C TYR A 641 -16.40 6.04 -28.29
N ARG A 642 -16.71 6.30 -29.57
CA ARG A 642 -16.88 7.66 -30.10
C ARG A 642 -18.13 8.36 -29.54
N GLN A 643 -19.20 7.62 -29.27
CA GLN A 643 -20.43 8.15 -28.66
C GLN A 643 -20.24 8.47 -27.16
N GLU A 644 -19.51 7.64 -26.41
CA GLU A 644 -19.31 7.78 -24.96
C GLU A 644 -18.14 8.71 -24.59
N HIS A 645 -17.05 8.74 -25.36
CA HIS A 645 -15.80 9.42 -24.95
C HIS A 645 -15.39 10.63 -25.80
N LYS A 646 -16.17 11.03 -26.82
CA LYS A 646 -16.01 12.25 -27.65
C LYS A 646 -14.61 12.58 -28.20
N LYS A 647 -13.61 11.69 -28.13
CA LYS A 647 -12.26 11.88 -28.70
C LYS A 647 -11.78 10.63 -29.45
N PRO A 648 -11.22 10.77 -30.67
CA PRO A 648 -10.91 9.64 -31.55
C PRO A 648 -9.48 9.06 -31.40
N ILE A 649 -8.66 9.51 -30.46
CA ILE A 649 -7.25 9.09 -30.37
C ILE A 649 -7.09 7.98 -29.34
N GLY A 650 -6.59 6.82 -29.77
CA GLY A 650 -6.27 5.66 -28.93
C GLY A 650 -7.27 4.50 -28.98
N VAL A 651 -8.41 4.63 -29.65
CA VAL A 651 -9.44 3.56 -29.70
C VAL A 651 -8.89 2.29 -30.35
N MET A 652 -8.09 2.42 -31.43
CA MET A 652 -7.51 1.26 -32.09
C MET A 652 -6.34 0.63 -31.32
N GLU A 653 -5.51 1.40 -30.61
CA GLU A 653 -4.53 0.82 -29.69
C GLU A 653 -5.23 0.06 -28.56
N ARG A 654 -6.28 0.65 -27.95
CA ARG A 654 -7.01 0.02 -26.85
C ARG A 654 -7.79 -1.23 -27.30
N VAL A 655 -8.35 -1.23 -28.52
CA VAL A 655 -8.92 -2.44 -29.14
C VAL A 655 -7.86 -3.52 -29.34
N LYS A 656 -6.66 -3.16 -29.78
CA LYS A 656 -5.55 -4.11 -29.96
C LYS A 656 -5.06 -4.66 -28.62
N GLU A 657 -4.99 -3.83 -27.58
CA GLU A 657 -4.64 -4.23 -26.20
C GLU A 657 -5.69 -5.19 -25.63
N VAL A 658 -6.97 -4.85 -25.67
CA VAL A 658 -8.06 -5.73 -25.22
C VAL A 658 -8.11 -7.04 -26.01
N ALA A 659 -7.88 -6.98 -27.33
CA ALA A 659 -7.82 -8.19 -28.16
C ALA A 659 -6.59 -9.07 -27.82
N ALA A 660 -5.44 -8.47 -27.54
CA ALA A 660 -4.23 -9.18 -27.11
C ALA A 660 -4.41 -9.81 -25.73
N GLU A 661 -5.06 -9.12 -24.79
CA GLU A 661 -5.38 -9.62 -23.45
C GLU A 661 -6.38 -10.79 -23.50
N ASN A 662 -7.46 -10.65 -24.27
CA ASN A 662 -8.43 -11.74 -24.46
C ASN A 662 -7.78 -12.95 -25.13
N HIS A 663 -6.89 -12.73 -26.10
CA HIS A 663 -6.11 -13.81 -26.71
C HIS A 663 -5.22 -14.52 -25.67
N GLN A 664 -4.51 -13.77 -24.82
CA GLN A 664 -3.68 -14.33 -23.75
C GLN A 664 -4.50 -15.12 -22.72
N ILE A 665 -5.69 -14.65 -22.34
CA ILE A 665 -6.61 -15.36 -21.44
C ILE A 665 -7.14 -16.62 -22.09
N THR A 666 -7.44 -16.56 -23.38
CA THR A 666 -7.91 -17.71 -24.16
C THR A 666 -6.83 -18.78 -24.25
N GLU A 667 -5.61 -18.41 -24.64
CA GLU A 667 -4.46 -19.32 -24.65
C GLU A 667 -4.16 -19.88 -23.26
N LEU A 668 -4.27 -19.06 -22.22
CA LEU A 668 -4.08 -19.51 -20.84
C LEU A 668 -5.15 -20.52 -20.42
N ALA A 669 -6.42 -20.25 -20.70
CA ALA A 669 -7.52 -21.14 -20.36
C ALA A 669 -7.37 -22.47 -21.10
N TYR A 670 -7.04 -22.45 -22.40
CA TYR A 670 -6.73 -23.66 -23.17
C TYR A 670 -5.49 -24.38 -22.65
N TYR A 671 -4.43 -23.66 -22.27
CA TYR A 671 -3.24 -24.26 -21.69
C TYR A 671 -3.58 -24.96 -20.37
N ILE A 672 -4.33 -24.31 -19.49
CA ILE A 672 -4.78 -24.86 -18.21
C ILE A 672 -5.60 -26.11 -18.47
N VAL A 673 -6.60 -26.05 -19.34
CA VAL A 673 -7.41 -27.21 -19.76
C VAL A 673 -6.54 -28.34 -20.34
N SER A 674 -5.57 -28.01 -21.20
CA SER A 674 -4.70 -29.01 -21.85
C SER A 674 -3.83 -29.77 -20.85
N LEU A 675 -3.45 -29.13 -19.75
CA LEU A 675 -2.76 -29.79 -18.64
C LEU A 675 -3.65 -30.82 -17.93
N PHE A 676 -4.97 -30.72 -18.07
CA PHE A 676 -5.95 -31.57 -17.37
C PHE A 676 -6.64 -32.60 -18.26
N ARG A 677 -6.63 -32.43 -19.59
CA ARG A 677 -7.16 -33.40 -20.57
C ARG A 677 -6.46 -34.78 -20.53
N ALA A 678 -5.41 -34.95 -19.74
CA ALA A 678 -4.62 -36.18 -19.64
C ALA A 678 -5.00 -37.13 -18.48
N ASN A 679 -6.30 -37.28 -18.13
CA ASN A 679 -6.88 -38.32 -17.23
C ASN A 679 -7.30 -37.94 -15.78
N PHE A 680 -7.57 -36.67 -15.43
CA PHE A 680 -8.00 -36.35 -14.06
C PHE A 680 -9.54 -36.26 -13.88
N LYS A 681 -10.06 -36.85 -12.80
CA LYS A 681 -11.43 -36.64 -12.29
C LYS A 681 -11.54 -35.29 -11.58
N THR A 682 -12.76 -34.75 -11.45
CA THR A 682 -13.04 -33.41 -10.91
C THR A 682 -12.51 -33.18 -9.48
N ASP A 683 -12.50 -34.21 -8.64
CA ASP A 683 -11.93 -34.12 -7.28
C ASP A 683 -10.40 -33.99 -7.30
N GLU A 684 -9.74 -34.52 -8.32
CA GLU A 684 -8.29 -34.43 -8.52
C GLU A 684 -7.90 -33.04 -9.05
N PHE A 685 -8.80 -32.33 -9.74
CA PHE A 685 -8.63 -30.92 -10.12
C PHE A 685 -8.59 -30.00 -8.88
N VAL A 686 -9.41 -30.27 -7.87
CA VAL A 686 -9.40 -29.55 -6.57
C VAL A 686 -8.10 -29.81 -5.80
N VAL A 687 -7.58 -31.03 -5.87
CA VAL A 687 -6.30 -31.43 -5.25
C VAL A 687 -5.09 -30.89 -5.99
N LEU A 688 -5.13 -30.74 -7.31
CA LEU A 688 -4.00 -30.22 -8.10
C LEU A 688 -3.93 -28.69 -8.11
N SER A 689 -5.08 -28.01 -8.15
CA SER A 689 -5.19 -26.54 -8.07
C SER A 689 -4.82 -25.99 -6.68
N SER A 690 -4.72 -26.86 -5.66
CA SER A 690 -4.32 -26.53 -4.30
C SER A 690 -2.82 -26.64 -4.02
N LEU A 691 -2.01 -27.13 -4.97
CA LEU A 691 -0.57 -27.34 -4.79
C LEU A 691 0.25 -26.14 -5.30
N LEU A 692 1.28 -25.76 -4.54
CA LEU A 692 2.05 -24.55 -4.74
C LEU A 692 3.17 -24.70 -5.78
N THR A 693 3.71 -25.90 -6.03
CA THR A 693 4.89 -26.11 -6.90
C THR A 693 4.77 -27.33 -7.85
N PRO A 694 5.52 -27.37 -8.98
CA PRO A 694 5.65 -28.57 -9.81
C PRO A 694 6.11 -29.82 -9.05
N HIS A 695 6.95 -29.65 -8.02
CA HIS A 695 7.41 -30.74 -7.16
C HIS A 695 6.30 -31.32 -6.29
N GLN A 696 5.44 -30.47 -5.72
CA GLN A 696 4.26 -30.92 -4.98
C GLN A 696 3.25 -31.63 -5.88
N ARG A 697 3.11 -31.22 -7.15
CA ARG A 697 2.33 -31.94 -8.16
C ARG A 697 2.93 -33.32 -8.45
N ALA A 698 4.26 -33.43 -8.59
CA ALA A 698 4.94 -34.71 -8.78
C ALA A 698 4.81 -35.63 -7.55
N LEU A 699 4.88 -35.09 -6.33
CA LEU A 699 4.71 -35.86 -5.09
C LEU A 699 3.26 -36.32 -4.88
N ALA A 700 2.26 -35.48 -5.18
CA ALA A 700 0.85 -35.85 -5.10
C ALA A 700 0.49 -36.92 -6.15
N VAL A 701 0.97 -36.76 -7.38
CA VAL A 701 0.85 -37.78 -8.43
C VAL A 701 1.58 -39.06 -8.02
N SER A 702 2.79 -38.97 -7.46
CA SER A 702 3.54 -40.13 -6.95
C SER A 702 2.84 -40.82 -5.77
N ALA A 703 2.17 -40.07 -4.90
CA ALA A 703 1.43 -40.59 -3.75
C ALA A 703 0.14 -41.29 -4.19
N GLU A 704 -0.61 -40.74 -5.14
CA GLU A 704 -1.77 -41.41 -5.72
C GLU A 704 -1.38 -42.61 -6.59
N LEU A 705 -0.27 -42.54 -7.34
CA LEU A 705 0.29 -43.71 -8.03
C LEU A 705 0.72 -44.80 -7.04
N SER A 706 1.32 -44.43 -5.91
CA SER A 706 1.72 -45.37 -4.85
C SER A 706 0.50 -45.98 -4.14
N LYS A 707 -0.59 -45.23 -4.00
CA LYS A 707 -1.87 -45.69 -3.44
C LYS A 707 -2.63 -46.59 -4.41
N LEU A 708 -2.60 -46.28 -5.70
CA LEU A 708 -3.08 -47.16 -6.78
C LEU A 708 -2.27 -48.45 -6.83
N GLN A 709 -0.94 -48.38 -6.69
CA GLN A 709 -0.05 -49.54 -6.66
C GLN A 709 -0.25 -50.38 -5.38
N TYR A 710 -0.46 -49.74 -4.23
CA TYR A 710 -0.84 -50.40 -2.97
C TYR A 710 -2.21 -51.10 -3.10
N ASN A 711 -3.21 -50.45 -3.70
CA ASN A 711 -4.52 -51.04 -3.94
C ASN A 711 -4.46 -52.18 -4.97
N LEU A 712 -3.64 -52.05 -6.02
CA LEU A 712 -3.37 -53.12 -6.98
C LEU A 712 -2.72 -54.33 -6.30
N ASN A 713 -1.72 -54.12 -5.45
CA ASN A 713 -1.09 -55.19 -4.68
C ASN A 713 -2.07 -55.86 -3.71
N ARG A 714 -2.95 -55.08 -3.05
CA ARG A 714 -4.05 -55.62 -2.24
C ARG A 714 -5.05 -56.42 -3.07
N THR A 715 -5.33 -56.00 -4.30
CA THR A 715 -6.24 -56.72 -5.22
C THR A 715 -5.59 -58.01 -5.74
N VAL A 716 -4.26 -58.05 -5.88
CA VAL A 716 -3.50 -59.26 -6.22
C VAL A 716 -3.45 -60.24 -5.04
N ASP A 717 -3.27 -59.76 -3.81
CA ASP A 717 -3.34 -60.60 -2.61
C ASP A 717 -4.77 -61.12 -2.36
N PHE A 718 -5.79 -60.30 -2.60
CA PHE A 718 -7.20 -60.71 -2.54
C PHE A 718 -7.55 -61.75 -3.63
N ARG A 719 -6.91 -61.67 -4.81
CA ARG A 719 -7.04 -62.70 -5.87
C ARG A 719 -6.29 -64.00 -5.55
N ARG A 720 -5.30 -63.97 -4.64
CA ARG A 720 -4.62 -65.17 -4.13
C ARG A 720 -5.45 -65.89 -3.07
N GLU A 721 -6.17 -65.17 -2.22
CA GLU A 721 -7.07 -65.77 -1.21
C GLU A 721 -8.36 -66.36 -1.80
N ILE A 722 -8.78 -65.93 -3.00
CA ILE A 722 -9.99 -66.44 -3.67
C ILE A 722 -9.72 -67.63 -4.62
N ARG A 723 -8.47 -68.07 -4.80
CA ARG A 723 -8.14 -69.30 -5.55
C ARG A 723 -7.95 -70.52 -4.64
N LYS A 724 -9.05 -70.99 -4.08
CA LYS A 724 -9.38 -72.40 -3.82
C LYS A 724 -10.91 -72.52 -3.70
N PRO A 725 -11.61 -73.51 -4.27
CA PRO A 725 -11.27 -74.46 -5.34
C PRO A 725 -12.25 -74.39 -6.52
N LEU A 726 -11.81 -74.71 -7.74
CA LEU A 726 -12.60 -75.33 -8.83
C LEU A 726 -11.75 -75.33 -10.10
N GLY A 727 -11.41 -76.51 -10.57
CA GLY A 727 -10.60 -76.70 -11.78
C GLY A 727 -9.78 -77.97 -11.83
N GLU A 728 -10.21 -79.05 -11.16
CA GLU A 728 -10.16 -80.33 -11.88
C GLU A 728 -11.04 -80.14 -13.13
N ILE A 729 -10.42 -80.08 -14.31
CA ILE A 729 -10.93 -80.37 -15.66
C ILE A 729 -9.89 -79.76 -16.64
N TYR A 730 -8.99 -80.65 -17.08
CA TYR A 730 -8.01 -80.57 -18.18
C TYR A 730 -6.90 -79.50 -18.10
N GLY A 731 -5.59 -79.81 -18.16
CA GLY A 731 -4.92 -80.99 -18.67
C GLY A 731 -4.31 -80.74 -20.06
N VAL A 732 -3.00 -81.00 -20.17
CA VAL A 732 -2.15 -81.11 -21.38
C VAL A 732 -1.39 -79.84 -21.82
N VAL A 733 -0.16 -79.78 -21.32
CA VAL A 733 1.11 -79.57 -22.06
C VAL A 733 1.02 -78.95 -23.46
N SER A 734 1.50 -77.71 -23.60
CA SER A 734 2.66 -77.31 -24.43
C SER A 734 3.03 -75.85 -24.16
#